data_AF-A0A3B0WU56-F1
#
_entry.id   AF-A0A3B0WU56-F1
#
_cell.length_a   1.000
_cell.length_b   1.000
_cell.length_c   1.000
_cell.angle_alpha   90.00
_cell.angle_beta   90.00
_cell.angle_gamma   90.00
#
_symmetry.space_group_name_H-M   'P 1'
#
loop_
_entity.id
_entity.type
_entity.pdbx_description
1 polymer ?
#
loop_
_entity_poly.entity_id
_entity_poly.type
_entity_poly.pdbx_seq_one_letter_code
_entity_poly.pdbx_strand_id
1 'polypeptide(L)'
;SITSDNDGSITNANTTITFINFTNISGGDFNDDFVFAPTGVIRGQIDGGSGVNTIDYSALATVNVNVNPTAANGIVNINTIIGNNINSTINATVNPNTWSVTGNNDGTVNGIDFTNFNVLNGSGAVDTFNVSATGSMGNQVAPDTDLISGIYGLGGDDIFNVAFDGTNNGSIKINGGADNDSLTLTGGNANYSETYETNVAGGYDRLSYTQIPNNMAVNFIDVETVRDDVAVSQLTVNGTAGDDIVLLNASAGNNFQVAANTLVSYSGKDNLTIDTLGGTNDLIDILGDINLTGTLSLSSETVTNSTSSLISANTLVLNSVINAGILGTQIRTDVANLRLTAITGDVFIEEASDVDIGEMNTSGLFELRALTGNITDSGDLVSTGIVNLFADNGNIILDNNNQLSGELSFDAQVGNVTLVNGSTQLNTVTTQNLNIAANGDITDVATAVITTDSTTLSASGQNIVLDSATSVYNDITITDAANLTLIDSNVGGLIISNVAVANNADITSNGNLNINTISAGNTASLTTTGAILDRNDTDTNVTASLLQISSVTGIGEADSFETQVRTMDIVNTGSGFIDLVQTGVVDLVALQNLGVSGDIAFESDADINLNQNSVVANQNGTGVLFMNTLRGSYLGLGEADVTNPDITARNATFFGLAGTFGTFQRPITLDVPQDGSVLIATRASFDPQFAPPRPDDVVTQGIDFTALGAISAAAGEQLVAVESLGDIDPAIFTDLQNYSAEETSIRMPRDQLFEDELDERERF
;
A
#
# COMPACT_ATOMS: atom_id res chain seq x y z
N SER A 1 22.08 -54.37 -54.32
CA SER A 1 22.79 -54.61 -53.04
C SER A 1 24.22 -54.12 -53.14
N ILE A 2 24.66 -53.27 -52.22
CA ILE A 2 26.02 -52.76 -52.08
C ILE A 2 26.66 -53.48 -50.89
N THR A 3 27.68 -54.30 -51.13
CA THR A 3 28.21 -55.22 -50.10
C THR A 3 29.55 -54.79 -49.51
N SER A 4 30.37 -54.07 -50.28
CA SER A 4 31.66 -53.50 -49.87
C SER A 4 31.95 -52.22 -50.66
N ASP A 5 33.14 -51.63 -50.50
CA ASP A 5 33.52 -50.37 -51.15
C ASP A 5 33.45 -50.47 -52.67
N ASN A 6 32.48 -49.76 -53.28
CA ASN A 6 32.19 -49.73 -54.71
C ASN A 6 31.88 -51.11 -55.34
N ASP A 7 31.43 -52.06 -54.53
CA ASP A 7 31.22 -53.45 -54.91
C ASP A 7 29.81 -53.93 -54.50
N GLY A 8 29.25 -54.84 -55.29
CA GLY A 8 27.94 -55.39 -54.95
C GLY A 8 27.35 -56.28 -56.01
N SER A 9 26.02 -56.41 -55.95
CA SER A 9 25.23 -57.15 -56.92
C SER A 9 23.92 -56.45 -57.27
N ILE A 10 23.53 -56.59 -58.54
CA ILE A 10 22.25 -56.18 -59.10
C ILE A 10 21.44 -57.46 -59.29
N THR A 11 20.21 -57.51 -58.79
CA THR A 11 19.32 -58.66 -58.96
C THR A 11 18.00 -58.20 -59.55
N ASN A 12 17.57 -58.84 -60.64
CA ASN A 12 16.22 -58.72 -61.17
C ASN A 12 15.53 -60.09 -61.12
N ALA A 13 14.30 -60.18 -61.65
CA ALA A 13 13.50 -61.41 -61.62
C ALA A 13 14.18 -62.65 -62.27
N ASN A 14 15.20 -62.45 -63.10
CA ASN A 14 15.78 -63.49 -63.96
C ASN A 14 17.29 -63.72 -63.73
N THR A 15 18.00 -62.80 -63.09
CA THR A 15 19.48 -62.84 -62.99
C THR A 15 20.02 -61.97 -61.85
N THR A 16 21.13 -62.43 -61.26
CA THR A 16 22.01 -61.63 -60.40
C THR A 16 23.34 -61.38 -61.12
N ILE A 17 23.78 -60.13 -61.16
CA ILE A 17 25.05 -59.68 -61.75
C ILE A 17 25.88 -59.01 -60.66
N THR A 18 27.15 -59.40 -60.50
CA THR A 18 28.08 -58.75 -59.57
C THR A 18 28.85 -57.62 -60.25
N PHE A 19 29.06 -56.52 -59.55
CA PHE A 19 29.91 -55.40 -59.97
C PHE A 19 31.03 -55.20 -58.95
N ILE A 20 32.21 -54.76 -59.42
CA ILE A 20 33.40 -54.55 -58.60
C ILE A 20 34.08 -53.23 -59.01
N ASN A 21 34.41 -52.38 -58.04
CA ASN A 21 35.04 -51.06 -58.19
C ASN A 21 34.23 -50.04 -59.02
N PHE A 22 32.90 -50.06 -58.93
CA PHE A 22 32.03 -49.07 -59.58
C PHE A 22 31.81 -47.88 -58.67
N THR A 23 32.42 -46.75 -59.01
CA THR A 23 32.34 -45.51 -58.20
C THR A 23 30.95 -44.88 -58.27
N ASN A 24 30.30 -44.90 -59.43
CA ASN A 24 28.93 -44.39 -59.61
C ASN A 24 28.02 -45.57 -59.98
N ILE A 25 26.78 -45.52 -59.49
CA ILE A 25 25.75 -46.51 -59.84
C ILE A 25 24.49 -45.77 -60.31
N SER A 26 23.86 -46.32 -61.34
CA SER A 26 22.65 -45.77 -61.95
C SER A 26 21.60 -46.87 -62.07
N GLY A 27 20.37 -46.55 -61.67
CA GLY A 27 19.17 -47.36 -61.85
C GLY A 27 18.70 -47.41 -63.31
N GLY A 28 17.65 -48.17 -63.54
CA GLY A 28 17.01 -48.32 -64.83
C GLY A 28 15.77 -47.43 -64.99
N ASP A 29 14.83 -47.89 -65.82
CA ASP A 29 13.58 -47.18 -66.10
C ASP A 29 12.45 -47.50 -65.10
N PHE A 30 12.67 -48.45 -64.19
CA PHE A 30 11.68 -48.96 -63.23
C PHE A 30 12.09 -48.60 -61.81
N ASN A 31 11.28 -48.97 -60.82
CA ASN A 31 11.63 -48.78 -59.42
C ASN A 31 12.89 -49.58 -59.06
N ASP A 32 13.91 -48.89 -58.57
CA ASP A 32 15.18 -49.46 -58.15
C ASP A 32 15.41 -49.34 -56.64
N ASP A 33 15.90 -50.43 -56.03
CA ASP A 33 16.25 -50.51 -54.61
C ASP A 33 17.77 -50.64 -54.41
N PHE A 34 18.36 -49.61 -53.82
CA PHE A 34 19.77 -49.55 -53.45
C PHE A 34 19.97 -49.96 -51.98
N VAL A 35 20.09 -51.26 -51.73
CA VAL A 35 20.23 -51.81 -50.37
C VAL A 35 21.71 -51.91 -49.96
N PHE A 36 22.09 -51.27 -48.85
CA PHE A 36 23.44 -51.33 -48.28
C PHE A 36 23.59 -52.45 -47.24
N ALA A 37 24.63 -53.26 -47.37
CA ALA A 37 25.08 -54.16 -46.30
C ALA A 37 25.93 -53.39 -45.25
N PRO A 38 26.22 -53.95 -44.07
CA PRO A 38 26.91 -53.24 -42.98
C PRO A 38 28.26 -52.59 -43.33
N THR A 39 28.93 -53.05 -44.39
CA THR A 39 30.21 -52.54 -44.88
C THR A 39 30.12 -51.91 -46.28
N GLY A 40 28.91 -51.75 -46.83
CA GLY A 40 28.69 -51.20 -48.16
C GLY A 40 29.02 -49.71 -48.22
N VAL A 41 29.73 -49.29 -49.27
CA VAL A 41 30.06 -47.87 -49.52
C VAL A 41 30.01 -47.61 -51.02
N ILE A 42 29.43 -46.49 -51.43
CA ILE A 42 29.56 -45.94 -52.78
C ILE A 42 30.21 -44.56 -52.65
N ARG A 43 31.32 -44.36 -53.37
CA ARG A 43 32.13 -43.12 -53.28
C ARG A 43 31.81 -42.07 -54.34
N GLY A 44 30.88 -42.37 -55.23
CA GLY A 44 30.39 -41.48 -56.26
C GLY A 44 28.87 -41.33 -56.17
N GLN A 45 28.27 -40.90 -57.27
CA GLN A 45 26.85 -40.59 -57.34
C GLN A 45 26.00 -41.87 -57.42
N ILE A 46 24.85 -41.83 -56.74
CA ILE A 46 23.76 -42.80 -56.92
C ILE A 46 22.66 -42.09 -57.69
N ASP A 47 22.38 -42.55 -58.90
CA ASP A 47 21.28 -42.06 -59.74
C ASP A 47 20.18 -43.12 -59.79
N GLY A 48 18.97 -42.82 -59.34
CA GLY A 48 17.85 -43.76 -59.41
C GLY A 48 17.33 -44.03 -60.82
N GLY A 49 17.63 -43.19 -61.81
CA GLY A 49 17.02 -43.30 -63.13
C GLY A 49 15.55 -42.86 -63.12
N SER A 50 14.68 -43.53 -63.89
CA SER A 50 13.23 -43.26 -63.84
C SER A 50 12.57 -44.10 -62.74
N GLY A 51 11.25 -43.99 -62.57
CA GLY A 51 10.52 -44.78 -61.57
C GLY A 51 10.55 -44.19 -60.17
N VAL A 52 10.12 -44.98 -59.18
CA VAL A 52 10.16 -44.63 -57.75
C VAL A 52 11.31 -45.39 -57.10
N ASN A 53 12.33 -44.66 -56.67
CA ASN A 53 13.60 -45.26 -56.27
C ASN A 53 13.88 -45.11 -54.78
N THR A 54 14.41 -46.17 -54.17
CA THR A 54 14.66 -46.26 -52.73
C THR A 54 16.14 -46.53 -52.45
N ILE A 55 16.72 -45.83 -51.48
CA ILE A 55 17.99 -46.22 -50.88
C ILE A 55 17.75 -46.68 -49.45
N ASP A 56 18.22 -47.89 -49.13
CA ASP A 56 18.10 -48.49 -47.80
C ASP A 56 19.48 -48.60 -47.13
N TYR A 57 19.71 -47.75 -46.12
CA TYR A 57 20.89 -47.72 -45.28
C TYR A 57 20.68 -48.35 -43.90
N SER A 58 19.55 -49.00 -43.65
CA SER A 58 19.16 -49.49 -42.32
C SER A 58 20.16 -50.43 -41.66
N ALA A 59 20.98 -51.16 -42.45
CA ALA A 59 22.00 -52.08 -41.94
C ALA A 59 23.34 -51.40 -41.59
N LEU A 60 23.54 -50.13 -41.93
CA LEU A 60 24.78 -49.41 -41.63
C LEU A 60 24.78 -48.90 -40.18
N ALA A 61 25.97 -48.86 -39.56
CA ALA A 61 26.14 -48.30 -38.20
C ALA A 61 26.11 -46.76 -38.19
N THR A 62 26.48 -46.12 -39.29
CA THR A 62 26.45 -44.66 -39.47
C THR A 62 26.03 -44.37 -40.90
N VAL A 63 25.10 -43.44 -41.06
CA VAL A 63 24.57 -43.04 -42.36
C VAL A 63 24.82 -41.55 -42.53
N ASN A 64 25.42 -41.18 -43.66
CA ASN A 64 25.64 -39.78 -44.03
C ASN A 64 25.28 -39.64 -45.51
N VAL A 65 24.15 -38.97 -45.76
CA VAL A 65 23.58 -38.78 -47.09
C VAL A 65 23.68 -37.31 -47.47
N ASN A 66 24.01 -37.05 -48.73
CA ASN A 66 23.99 -35.71 -49.29
C ASN A 66 22.91 -35.65 -50.39
N VAL A 67 21.85 -34.86 -50.18
CA VAL A 67 20.79 -34.68 -51.18
C VAL A 67 21.17 -33.67 -52.27
N ASN A 68 22.35 -33.03 -52.16
CA ASN A 68 22.92 -32.25 -53.25
C ASN A 68 23.40 -33.18 -54.38
N PRO A 69 22.78 -33.12 -55.59
CA PRO A 69 23.14 -33.99 -56.70
C PRO A 69 24.58 -33.75 -57.20
N THR A 70 25.18 -32.61 -56.88
CA THR A 70 26.53 -32.23 -57.32
C THR A 70 27.63 -32.55 -56.31
N ALA A 71 27.29 -33.04 -55.11
CA ALA A 71 28.26 -33.41 -54.09
C ALA A 71 28.93 -34.76 -54.37
N ALA A 72 30.11 -34.97 -53.78
CA ALA A 72 30.69 -36.31 -53.68
C ALA A 72 29.75 -37.18 -52.81
N ASN A 73 29.34 -38.34 -53.31
CA ASN A 73 28.27 -39.20 -52.74
C ASN A 73 26.86 -38.60 -52.80
N GLY A 74 26.63 -37.62 -53.68
CA GLY A 74 25.29 -37.07 -53.91
C GLY A 74 24.32 -38.09 -54.51
N ILE A 75 23.03 -37.89 -54.27
CA ILE A 75 21.96 -38.70 -54.84
C ILE A 75 21.18 -37.93 -55.91
N VAL A 76 20.69 -38.62 -56.92
CA VAL A 76 19.86 -38.06 -58.01
C VAL A 76 18.70 -39.01 -58.30
N ASN A 77 17.53 -38.47 -58.62
CA ASN A 77 16.33 -39.27 -58.96
C ASN A 77 15.96 -40.34 -57.92
N ILE A 78 16.11 -40.01 -56.63
CA ILE A 78 15.72 -40.85 -55.50
C ILE A 78 14.45 -40.27 -54.86
N ASN A 79 13.49 -41.14 -54.54
CA ASN A 79 12.23 -40.74 -53.90
C ASN A 79 12.24 -41.01 -52.40
N THR A 80 12.89 -42.10 -51.97
CA THR A 80 12.86 -42.52 -50.56
C THR A 80 14.26 -42.90 -50.08
N ILE A 81 14.64 -42.42 -48.90
CA ILE A 81 15.86 -42.81 -48.20
C ILE A 81 15.51 -43.34 -46.80
N ILE A 82 16.07 -44.49 -46.44
CA ILE A 82 15.83 -45.15 -45.15
C ILE A 82 17.15 -45.17 -44.38
N GLY A 83 17.17 -44.50 -43.24
CA GLY A 83 18.27 -44.47 -42.30
C GLY A 83 18.24 -45.64 -41.31
N ASN A 84 19.16 -45.60 -40.35
CA ASN A 84 19.34 -46.64 -39.34
C ASN A 84 18.67 -46.32 -37.98
N ASN A 85 18.04 -45.15 -37.84
CA ASN A 85 17.41 -44.66 -36.61
C ASN A 85 18.34 -44.50 -35.39
N ILE A 86 19.66 -44.52 -35.61
CA ILE A 86 20.67 -44.45 -34.54
C ILE A 86 21.59 -43.25 -34.76
N ASN A 87 22.24 -43.18 -35.92
CA ASN A 87 23.17 -42.11 -36.30
C ASN A 87 23.10 -41.93 -37.82
N SER A 88 22.01 -41.30 -38.24
CA SER A 88 21.72 -41.04 -39.66
C SER A 88 21.56 -39.55 -39.91
N THR A 89 22.41 -39.01 -40.77
CA THR A 89 22.46 -37.59 -41.14
C THR A 89 22.08 -37.39 -42.61
N ILE A 90 21.24 -36.39 -42.86
CA ILE A 90 20.98 -35.83 -44.19
C ILE A 90 21.62 -34.44 -44.25
N ASN A 91 22.38 -34.17 -45.31
CA ASN A 91 22.88 -32.84 -45.64
C ASN A 91 22.14 -32.30 -46.86
N ALA A 92 21.58 -31.11 -46.74
CA ALA A 92 20.75 -30.47 -47.76
C ALA A 92 21.52 -30.06 -49.03
N THR A 93 20.78 -29.51 -49.99
CA THR A 93 21.39 -28.85 -51.15
C THR A 93 21.92 -27.47 -50.76
N VAL A 94 22.85 -26.90 -51.53
CA VAL A 94 23.40 -25.54 -51.26
C VAL A 94 22.42 -24.38 -51.52
N ASN A 95 21.17 -24.68 -51.92
CA ASN A 95 20.08 -23.72 -52.13
C ASN A 95 19.11 -23.79 -50.96
N PRO A 96 18.16 -22.84 -50.81
CA PRO A 96 17.06 -22.96 -49.85
C PRO A 96 16.34 -24.32 -49.93
N ASN A 97 16.17 -24.98 -48.80
CA ASN A 97 15.51 -26.26 -48.67
C ASN A 97 14.27 -26.16 -47.77
N THR A 98 13.23 -26.90 -48.11
CA THR A 98 12.05 -27.04 -47.26
C THR A 98 11.98 -28.45 -46.72
N TRP A 99 12.01 -28.54 -45.40
CA TRP A 99 11.88 -29.77 -44.63
C TRP A 99 10.49 -29.86 -44.01
N SER A 100 9.95 -31.06 -43.95
CA SER A 100 8.78 -31.38 -43.15
C SER A 100 9.09 -32.58 -42.27
N VAL A 101 8.95 -32.44 -40.95
CA VAL A 101 9.10 -33.53 -39.99
C VAL A 101 7.71 -33.97 -39.58
N THR A 102 7.28 -35.11 -40.10
CA THR A 102 5.91 -35.62 -39.96
C THR A 102 5.77 -36.73 -38.94
N GLY A 103 6.88 -37.34 -38.54
CA GLY A 103 6.95 -38.37 -37.52
C GLY A 103 8.26 -38.30 -36.75
N ASN A 104 8.49 -39.26 -35.86
CA ASN A 104 9.77 -39.36 -35.16
C ASN A 104 10.88 -39.76 -36.14
N ASN A 105 11.86 -38.88 -36.38
CA ASN A 105 12.97 -39.12 -37.34
C ASN A 105 12.52 -39.32 -38.80
N ASP A 106 11.29 -38.91 -39.14
CA ASP A 106 10.63 -39.20 -40.41
C ASP A 106 10.04 -37.93 -41.04
N GLY A 107 10.08 -37.84 -42.37
CA GLY A 107 9.63 -36.63 -43.04
C GLY A 107 9.99 -36.53 -44.51
N THR A 108 10.04 -35.31 -45.03
CA THR A 108 10.41 -35.00 -46.42
C THR A 108 11.39 -33.84 -46.50
N VAL A 109 12.31 -33.86 -47.46
CA VAL A 109 13.15 -32.72 -47.85
C VAL A 109 13.06 -32.48 -49.35
N ASN A 110 12.60 -31.31 -49.78
CA ASN A 110 12.45 -30.95 -51.20
C ASN A 110 11.75 -32.03 -52.06
N GLY A 111 10.81 -32.78 -51.47
CA GLY A 111 10.07 -33.86 -52.15
C GLY A 111 10.72 -35.25 -52.10
N ILE A 112 11.84 -35.43 -51.39
CA ILE A 112 12.43 -36.73 -51.06
C ILE A 112 11.93 -37.17 -49.68
N ASP A 113 11.33 -38.34 -49.59
CA ASP A 113 10.89 -38.93 -48.33
C ASP A 113 12.08 -39.53 -47.58
N PHE A 114 12.21 -39.22 -46.29
CA PHE A 114 13.18 -39.83 -45.42
C PHE A 114 12.51 -40.53 -44.23
N THR A 115 13.10 -41.64 -43.81
CA THR A 115 12.65 -42.42 -42.66
C THR A 115 13.84 -42.77 -41.79
N ASN A 116 13.70 -42.70 -40.47
CA ASN A 116 14.72 -43.08 -39.49
C ASN A 116 16.03 -42.26 -39.58
N PHE A 117 15.94 -40.94 -39.80
CA PHE A 117 17.07 -40.00 -39.76
C PHE A 117 17.05 -39.13 -38.51
N ASN A 118 18.16 -39.16 -37.77
CA ASN A 118 18.30 -38.48 -36.48
C ASN A 118 18.80 -37.04 -36.61
N VAL A 119 19.49 -36.72 -37.70
CA VAL A 119 20.16 -35.43 -37.91
C VAL A 119 19.77 -34.85 -39.26
N LEU A 120 19.17 -33.65 -39.24
CA LEU A 120 18.82 -32.90 -40.44
C LEU A 120 19.70 -31.65 -40.50
N ASN A 121 20.62 -31.62 -41.45
CA ASN A 121 21.46 -30.44 -41.70
C ASN A 121 20.91 -29.70 -42.91
N GLY A 122 20.61 -28.41 -42.72
CA GLY A 122 20.38 -27.43 -43.77
C GLY A 122 21.63 -27.18 -44.60
N SER A 123 21.84 -25.92 -44.96
CA SER A 123 22.85 -25.46 -45.90
C SER A 123 23.43 -24.13 -45.44
N GLY A 124 24.05 -23.37 -46.35
CA GLY A 124 24.46 -21.99 -46.06
C GLY A 124 23.46 -20.96 -46.63
N ALA A 125 22.23 -21.39 -46.89
CA ALA A 125 21.15 -20.60 -47.46
C ALA A 125 19.91 -20.78 -46.60
N VAL A 126 19.00 -19.81 -46.63
CA VAL A 126 17.76 -19.82 -45.84
C VAL A 126 16.96 -21.11 -46.05
N ASP A 127 16.91 -21.93 -45.02
CA ASP A 127 16.20 -23.18 -44.94
C ASP A 127 14.93 -23.03 -44.08
N THR A 128 13.91 -23.85 -44.39
CA THR A 128 12.65 -23.86 -43.63
C THR A 128 12.36 -25.26 -43.13
N PHE A 129 12.26 -25.41 -41.81
CA PHE A 129 11.95 -26.66 -41.14
C PHE A 129 10.55 -26.61 -40.54
N ASN A 130 9.63 -27.42 -41.09
CA ASN A 130 8.25 -27.51 -40.59
C ASN A 130 8.05 -28.81 -39.82
N VAL A 131 8.03 -28.73 -38.49
CA VAL A 131 7.72 -29.85 -37.61
C VAL A 131 6.22 -29.87 -37.34
N SER A 132 5.57 -30.94 -37.80
CA SER A 132 4.15 -31.18 -37.52
C SER A 132 3.93 -31.62 -36.07
N ALA A 133 2.67 -31.70 -35.63
CA ALA A 133 2.35 -32.10 -34.27
C ALA A 133 2.75 -33.55 -33.89
N THR A 134 2.90 -34.42 -34.88
CA THR A 134 3.42 -35.79 -34.68
C THR A 134 4.93 -35.89 -34.91
N GLY A 135 5.58 -34.80 -35.31
CA GLY A 135 7.01 -34.74 -35.58
C GLY A 135 7.83 -34.63 -34.30
N SER A 136 8.92 -35.39 -34.24
CA SER A 136 9.94 -35.30 -33.19
C SER A 136 11.28 -35.77 -33.75
N MET A 137 12.38 -35.46 -33.05
CA MET A 137 13.72 -35.90 -33.45
C MET A 137 14.40 -36.61 -32.28
N GLY A 138 14.88 -37.83 -32.52
CA GLY A 138 15.70 -38.61 -31.61
C GLY A 138 15.04 -39.79 -30.92
N ASN A 139 15.63 -40.21 -29.80
CA ASN A 139 15.13 -41.31 -28.99
C ASN A 139 14.12 -40.83 -27.94
N GLN A 140 12.83 -41.14 -28.18
CA GLN A 140 11.73 -40.73 -27.30
C GLN A 140 11.79 -41.28 -25.86
N VAL A 141 12.64 -42.26 -25.56
CA VAL A 141 12.73 -42.88 -24.21
C VAL A 141 13.63 -42.11 -23.25
N ALA A 142 14.57 -41.29 -23.75
CA ALA A 142 15.48 -40.48 -22.93
C ALA A 142 15.99 -39.24 -23.70
N PRO A 143 15.09 -38.33 -24.13
CA PRO A 143 15.41 -37.22 -25.03
C PRO A 143 16.55 -36.31 -24.56
N ASP A 144 16.66 -36.07 -23.24
CA ASP A 144 17.68 -35.19 -22.66
C ASP A 144 19.10 -35.79 -22.73
N THR A 145 19.22 -37.10 -22.93
CA THR A 145 20.52 -37.79 -23.07
C THR A 145 20.92 -38.03 -24.52
N ASP A 146 20.04 -37.69 -25.48
CA ASP A 146 20.31 -37.82 -26.91
C ASP A 146 21.22 -36.68 -27.39
N LEU A 147 22.54 -36.91 -27.39
CA LEU A 147 23.53 -35.90 -27.81
C LEU A 147 23.69 -35.77 -29.32
N ILE A 148 22.99 -36.58 -30.12
CA ILE A 148 23.23 -36.69 -31.56
C ILE A 148 22.08 -36.08 -32.35
N SER A 149 20.83 -36.31 -31.95
CA SER A 149 19.67 -35.95 -32.77
C SER A 149 19.36 -34.45 -32.74
N GLY A 150 18.98 -33.89 -33.88
CA GLY A 150 18.64 -32.48 -33.99
C GLY A 150 18.40 -31.99 -35.42
N ILE A 151 17.95 -30.74 -35.50
CA ILE A 151 17.77 -29.96 -36.71
C ILE A 151 18.79 -28.81 -36.65
N TYR A 152 19.58 -28.69 -37.71
CA TYR A 152 20.69 -27.73 -37.79
C TYR A 152 20.49 -26.86 -39.03
N GLY A 153 20.31 -25.56 -38.86
CA GLY A 153 20.22 -24.60 -39.95
C GLY A 153 21.57 -24.40 -40.66
N LEU A 154 22.61 -24.23 -39.83
CA LEU A 154 24.02 -23.98 -40.17
C LEU A 154 24.31 -22.51 -40.51
N GLY A 155 23.82 -21.99 -41.63
CA GLY A 155 24.00 -20.57 -41.94
C GLY A 155 22.96 -20.05 -42.92
N GLY A 156 22.75 -18.74 -42.93
CA GLY A 156 21.55 -18.13 -43.49
C GLY A 156 20.49 -17.89 -42.42
N ASP A 157 19.56 -16.97 -42.67
CA ASP A 157 18.47 -16.65 -41.74
C ASP A 157 17.39 -17.74 -41.77
N ASP A 158 17.56 -18.84 -41.02
CA ASP A 158 16.73 -20.03 -41.10
C ASP A 158 15.41 -19.91 -40.32
N ILE A 159 14.41 -20.69 -40.76
CA ILE A 159 13.04 -20.64 -40.24
C ILE A 159 12.64 -22.00 -39.71
N PHE A 160 12.36 -22.07 -38.41
CA PHE A 160 11.87 -23.27 -37.72
C PHE A 160 10.42 -23.06 -37.29
N ASN A 161 9.51 -23.95 -37.73
CA ASN A 161 8.10 -23.92 -37.35
C ASN A 161 7.76 -25.22 -36.62
N VAL A 162 7.27 -25.15 -35.39
CA VAL A 162 6.82 -26.31 -34.62
C VAL A 162 5.34 -26.16 -34.26
N ALA A 163 4.55 -27.14 -34.65
CA ALA A 163 3.11 -27.15 -34.39
C ALA A 163 2.74 -28.11 -33.24
N PHE A 164 1.77 -27.72 -32.42
CA PHE A 164 1.23 -28.51 -31.32
C PHE A 164 -0.26 -28.79 -31.53
N ASP A 165 -0.71 -30.03 -31.29
CA ASP A 165 -2.12 -30.44 -31.40
C ASP A 165 -2.72 -31.04 -30.12
N GLY A 166 -1.95 -31.09 -29.03
CA GLY A 166 -2.35 -31.74 -27.77
C GLY A 166 -1.84 -33.18 -27.62
N THR A 167 -1.25 -33.77 -28.65
CA THR A 167 -0.74 -35.16 -28.65
C THR A 167 0.78 -35.27 -28.74
N ASN A 168 1.47 -34.14 -28.91
CA ASN A 168 2.92 -34.05 -29.02
C ASN A 168 3.64 -34.73 -27.84
N ASN A 169 4.56 -35.64 -28.13
CA ASN A 169 5.41 -36.28 -27.13
C ASN A 169 6.85 -36.42 -27.64
N GLY A 170 7.83 -36.10 -26.78
CA GLY A 170 9.26 -36.23 -27.08
C GLY A 170 10.04 -34.94 -26.92
N SER A 171 11.13 -34.80 -27.67
CA SER A 171 11.88 -33.56 -27.75
C SER A 171 12.32 -33.25 -29.18
N ILE A 172 12.66 -31.99 -29.38
CA ILE A 172 13.30 -31.49 -30.59
C ILE A 172 14.50 -30.66 -30.15
N LYS A 173 15.62 -30.83 -30.84
CA LYS A 173 16.81 -29.98 -30.69
C LYS A 173 16.97 -29.17 -31.97
N ILE A 174 17.10 -27.86 -31.82
CA ILE A 174 17.26 -26.89 -32.89
C ILE A 174 18.56 -26.14 -32.64
N ASN A 175 19.40 -26.04 -33.66
CA ASN A 175 20.52 -25.13 -33.69
C ASN A 175 20.35 -24.30 -34.96
N GLY A 176 20.11 -23.00 -34.83
CA GLY A 176 19.98 -22.11 -35.99
C GLY A 176 21.31 -22.00 -36.71
N GLY A 177 22.33 -21.57 -35.98
CA GLY A 177 23.73 -21.60 -36.42
C GLY A 177 24.27 -20.19 -36.53
N ALA A 178 24.65 -19.77 -37.74
CA ALA A 178 25.09 -18.41 -38.01
C ALA A 178 23.98 -17.62 -38.70
N ASP A 179 24.03 -16.28 -38.58
CA ASP A 179 23.05 -15.33 -39.11
C ASP A 179 21.80 -15.21 -38.20
N ASN A 180 20.64 -14.74 -38.69
CA ASN A 180 19.48 -14.48 -37.83
C ASN A 180 18.37 -15.52 -38.04
N ASP A 181 18.29 -16.45 -37.11
CA ASP A 181 17.37 -17.56 -37.12
C ASP A 181 16.08 -17.27 -36.33
N SER A 182 14.99 -17.91 -36.76
CA SER A 182 13.67 -17.72 -36.15
C SER A 182 12.97 -19.03 -35.85
N LEU A 183 12.41 -19.15 -34.65
CA LEU A 183 11.58 -20.27 -34.23
C LEU A 183 10.16 -19.79 -33.95
N THR A 184 9.17 -20.41 -34.58
CA THR A 184 7.76 -20.16 -34.34
C THR A 184 7.07 -21.41 -33.78
N LEU A 185 6.44 -21.27 -32.62
CA LEU A 185 5.74 -22.32 -31.90
C LEU A 185 4.23 -22.01 -31.95
N THR A 186 3.39 -22.92 -32.45
CA THR A 186 1.96 -22.63 -32.69
C THR A 186 1.04 -23.78 -32.31
N GLY A 187 -0.20 -23.46 -31.97
CA GLY A 187 -1.24 -24.44 -31.68
C GLY A 187 -1.42 -24.67 -30.19
N GLY A 188 -1.51 -25.93 -29.77
CA GLY A 188 -1.72 -26.28 -28.37
C GLY A 188 -3.16 -26.08 -27.90
N ASN A 189 -3.35 -26.06 -26.58
CA ASN A 189 -4.63 -25.87 -25.92
C ASN A 189 -4.43 -25.48 -24.43
N ALA A 190 -5.48 -24.99 -23.79
CA ALA A 190 -5.43 -24.47 -22.42
C ALA A 190 -5.04 -25.49 -21.32
N ASN A 191 -4.89 -26.78 -21.63
CA ASN A 191 -4.46 -27.80 -20.67
C ASN A 191 -2.93 -27.97 -20.59
N TYR A 192 -2.17 -27.30 -21.46
CA TYR A 192 -0.71 -27.30 -21.34
C TYR A 192 -0.25 -26.48 -20.13
N SER A 193 0.83 -26.93 -19.51
CA SER A 193 1.70 -26.10 -18.68
C SER A 193 2.95 -25.78 -19.47
N GLU A 194 3.35 -24.52 -19.46
CA GLU A 194 4.53 -24.05 -20.18
C GLU A 194 5.63 -23.57 -19.23
N THR A 195 6.86 -23.98 -19.51
CA THR A 195 8.03 -23.58 -18.74
C THR A 195 9.21 -23.34 -19.66
N TYR A 196 9.80 -22.15 -19.55
CA TYR A 196 11.09 -21.81 -20.13
C TYR A 196 12.19 -22.07 -19.10
N GLU A 197 13.29 -22.69 -19.53
CA GLU A 197 14.52 -22.87 -18.75
C GLU A 197 15.72 -22.46 -19.61
N THR A 198 16.57 -21.58 -19.09
CA THR A 198 17.81 -21.17 -19.77
C THR A 198 18.94 -22.18 -19.52
N ASN A 199 19.87 -22.30 -20.49
CA ASN A 199 21.15 -23.01 -20.32
C ASN A 199 21.02 -24.43 -19.72
N VAL A 200 20.06 -25.21 -20.22
CA VAL A 200 19.93 -26.64 -19.89
C VAL A 200 21.10 -27.45 -20.48
N ALA A 201 21.11 -28.76 -20.25
CA ALA A 201 22.20 -29.64 -20.68
C ALA A 201 22.54 -29.47 -22.18
N GLY A 202 23.81 -29.12 -22.46
CA GLY A 202 24.31 -28.84 -23.81
C GLY A 202 24.32 -27.36 -24.21
N GLY A 203 23.93 -26.45 -23.30
CA GLY A 203 23.92 -25.01 -23.54
C GLY A 203 22.66 -24.50 -24.26
N TYR A 204 21.63 -25.33 -24.35
CA TYR A 204 20.36 -24.99 -24.99
C TYR A 204 19.48 -24.20 -24.02
N ASP A 205 18.65 -23.33 -24.56
CA ASP A 205 17.43 -22.89 -23.88
C ASP A 205 16.31 -23.90 -24.19
N ARG A 206 15.34 -24.04 -23.29
CA ARG A 206 14.27 -25.04 -23.41
C ARG A 206 12.91 -24.44 -23.13
N LEU A 207 11.96 -24.67 -24.04
CA LEU A 207 10.53 -24.51 -23.80
C LEU A 207 9.88 -25.89 -23.66
N SER A 208 9.31 -26.14 -22.48
CA SER A 208 8.64 -27.39 -22.13
C SER A 208 7.12 -27.19 -22.11
N TYR A 209 6.40 -28.02 -22.86
CA TYR A 209 4.95 -28.04 -22.95
C TYR A 209 4.43 -29.37 -22.41
N THR A 210 3.92 -29.35 -21.17
CA THR A 210 3.47 -30.55 -20.46
C THR A 210 1.95 -30.64 -20.41
N GLN A 211 1.38 -31.77 -20.86
CA GLN A 211 -0.03 -32.13 -20.71
C GLN A 211 -0.14 -33.64 -20.45
N ILE A 212 -0.26 -34.09 -19.19
CA ILE A 212 -0.22 -35.52 -18.84
C ILE A 212 -1.20 -36.36 -19.70
N PRO A 213 -0.75 -37.42 -20.41
CA PRO A 213 0.58 -38.05 -20.37
C PRO A 213 1.61 -37.52 -21.40
N ASN A 214 1.24 -36.56 -22.23
CA ASN A 214 2.03 -36.01 -23.33
C ASN A 214 2.99 -34.91 -22.81
N ASN A 215 4.26 -34.95 -23.22
CA ASN A 215 5.22 -33.90 -22.90
C ASN A 215 6.13 -33.64 -24.10
N MET A 216 6.24 -32.38 -24.51
CA MET A 216 7.14 -31.96 -25.60
C MET A 216 8.12 -30.92 -25.10
N ALA A 217 9.41 -31.14 -25.33
CA ALA A 217 10.47 -30.18 -25.05
C ALA A 217 11.12 -29.68 -26.34
N VAL A 218 11.08 -28.37 -26.58
CA VAL A 218 11.82 -27.73 -27.68
C VAL A 218 13.07 -27.11 -27.10
N ASN A 219 14.22 -27.69 -27.43
CA ASN A 219 15.53 -27.20 -27.04
C ASN A 219 16.11 -26.42 -28.22
N PHE A 220 16.55 -25.19 -28.00
CA PHE A 220 17.09 -24.34 -29.05
C PHE A 220 18.37 -23.63 -28.58
N ILE A 221 19.27 -23.40 -29.51
CA ILE A 221 20.50 -22.63 -29.33
C ILE A 221 20.80 -21.93 -30.64
N ASP A 222 21.52 -20.81 -30.60
CA ASP A 222 21.85 -20.01 -31.79
C ASP A 222 20.57 -19.68 -32.58
N VAL A 223 19.51 -19.23 -31.88
CA VAL A 223 18.26 -18.74 -32.45
C VAL A 223 18.01 -17.35 -31.87
N GLU A 224 17.87 -16.34 -32.73
CA GLU A 224 17.78 -14.95 -32.30
C GLU A 224 16.37 -14.61 -31.80
N THR A 225 15.34 -15.19 -32.43
CA THR A 225 13.94 -14.88 -32.11
C THR A 225 13.09 -16.14 -31.98
N VAL A 226 12.36 -16.24 -30.87
CA VAL A 226 11.37 -17.28 -30.62
C VAL A 226 10.01 -16.62 -30.47
N ARG A 227 9.12 -16.90 -31.42
CA ARG A 227 7.73 -16.54 -31.34
C ARG A 227 6.94 -17.72 -30.79
N ASP A 228 6.59 -17.63 -29.51
CA ASP A 228 5.65 -18.53 -28.88
C ASP A 228 4.21 -18.01 -29.00
N ASP A 229 3.45 -18.64 -29.89
CA ASP A 229 2.00 -18.47 -30.10
C ASP A 229 1.22 -19.72 -29.62
N VAL A 230 1.77 -20.51 -28.68
CA VAL A 230 1.07 -21.68 -28.12
C VAL A 230 -0.05 -21.22 -27.20
N ALA A 231 -1.25 -21.77 -27.40
CA ALA A 231 -2.49 -21.43 -26.71
C ALA A 231 -2.50 -21.97 -25.27
N VAL A 232 -1.78 -21.32 -24.37
CA VAL A 232 -1.72 -21.57 -22.93
C VAL A 232 -1.77 -20.23 -22.19
N SER A 233 -2.44 -20.18 -21.04
CA SER A 233 -2.66 -18.92 -20.32
C SER A 233 -1.53 -18.55 -19.35
N GLN A 234 -0.58 -19.45 -19.09
CA GLN A 234 0.50 -19.25 -18.14
C GLN A 234 1.84 -19.67 -18.73
N LEU A 235 2.85 -18.82 -18.55
CA LEU A 235 4.25 -19.12 -18.80
C LEU A 235 5.06 -18.93 -17.51
N THR A 236 5.90 -19.91 -17.18
CA THR A 236 6.94 -19.78 -16.15
C THR A 236 8.31 -19.67 -16.81
N VAL A 237 9.10 -18.65 -16.45
CA VAL A 237 10.48 -18.43 -16.93
C VAL A 237 11.43 -18.66 -15.77
N ASN A 238 12.27 -19.67 -15.90
CA ASN A 238 13.25 -20.06 -14.90
C ASN A 238 14.66 -19.63 -15.31
N GLY A 239 15.37 -19.00 -14.38
CA GLY A 239 16.82 -18.80 -14.46
C GLY A 239 17.60 -20.07 -14.12
N THR A 240 18.81 -19.93 -13.60
CA THR A 240 19.76 -21.02 -13.34
C THR A 240 19.90 -21.31 -11.84
N ALA A 241 21.10 -21.54 -11.34
CA ALA A 241 21.39 -21.54 -9.91
C ALA A 241 22.48 -20.50 -9.57
N GLY A 242 23.01 -19.82 -10.60
CA GLY A 242 23.95 -18.72 -10.48
C GLY A 242 23.22 -17.39 -10.60
N ASP A 243 23.98 -16.31 -10.84
CA ASP A 243 23.39 -14.99 -11.00
C ASP A 243 22.81 -14.82 -12.42
N ASP A 244 21.52 -14.51 -12.51
CA ASP A 244 20.76 -14.38 -13.74
C ASP A 244 20.28 -12.95 -13.99
N ILE A 245 20.25 -12.54 -15.26
CA ILE A 245 19.67 -11.27 -15.70
C ILE A 245 18.50 -11.58 -16.62
N VAL A 246 17.29 -11.20 -16.23
CA VAL A 246 16.09 -11.31 -17.03
C VAL A 246 15.64 -9.91 -17.47
N LEU A 247 15.53 -9.72 -18.78
CA LEU A 247 15.04 -8.48 -19.37
C LEU A 247 13.61 -8.70 -19.86
N LEU A 248 12.67 -7.91 -19.35
CA LEU A 248 11.28 -7.91 -19.80
C LEU A 248 11.04 -6.76 -20.78
N ASN A 249 10.48 -7.09 -21.94
CA ASN A 249 10.20 -6.16 -23.04
C ASN A 249 11.44 -5.39 -23.53
N ALA A 250 12.57 -6.10 -23.66
CA ALA A 250 13.81 -5.54 -24.22
C ALA A 250 13.64 -5.00 -25.66
N SER A 251 12.63 -5.49 -26.37
CA SER A 251 12.10 -4.88 -27.59
C SER A 251 10.57 -4.78 -27.48
N ALA A 252 9.94 -3.76 -28.09
CA ALA A 252 8.49 -3.64 -28.03
C ALA A 252 7.80 -4.92 -28.55
N GLY A 253 6.93 -5.54 -27.74
CA GLY A 253 6.08 -6.66 -28.19
C GLY A 253 6.01 -7.90 -27.29
N ASN A 254 5.83 -7.74 -25.97
CA ASN A 254 5.60 -8.83 -25.01
C ASN A 254 6.63 -9.96 -25.13
N ASN A 255 7.89 -9.65 -24.81
CA ASN A 255 9.00 -10.61 -24.90
C ASN A 255 9.92 -10.55 -23.69
N PHE A 256 10.67 -11.63 -23.45
CA PHE A 256 11.69 -11.70 -22.42
C PHE A 256 13.02 -12.20 -23.02
N GLN A 257 14.11 -11.90 -22.31
CA GLN A 257 15.44 -12.45 -22.56
C GLN A 257 16.06 -12.85 -21.23
N VAL A 258 16.74 -14.00 -21.20
CA VAL A 258 17.58 -14.40 -20.06
C VAL A 258 19.03 -14.37 -20.50
N ALA A 259 19.90 -13.70 -19.73
CA ALA A 259 21.32 -13.49 -20.03
C ALA A 259 21.63 -12.82 -21.39
N ALA A 260 20.68 -12.07 -21.96
CA ALA A 260 20.79 -11.36 -23.26
C ALA A 260 21.05 -12.26 -24.50
N ASN A 261 20.58 -13.51 -24.47
CA ASN A 261 20.61 -14.43 -25.62
C ASN A 261 19.34 -14.25 -26.48
N THR A 262 18.51 -15.28 -26.53
CA THR A 262 17.32 -15.40 -27.36
C THR A 262 16.19 -14.49 -26.92
N LEU A 263 15.55 -13.80 -27.86
CA LEU A 263 14.32 -13.04 -27.61
C LEU A 263 13.10 -13.94 -27.72
N VAL A 264 12.41 -14.20 -26.61
CA VAL A 264 11.25 -15.11 -26.57
C VAL A 264 9.96 -14.32 -26.30
N SER A 265 8.94 -14.47 -27.14
CA SER A 265 7.64 -13.83 -26.90
C SER A 265 6.82 -14.55 -25.83
N TYR A 266 6.00 -13.80 -25.10
CA TYR A 266 4.95 -14.30 -24.21
C TYR A 266 3.58 -13.71 -24.59
N SER A 267 3.38 -13.43 -25.87
CA SER A 267 2.12 -12.87 -26.36
C SER A 267 0.96 -13.84 -26.10
N GLY A 268 -0.19 -13.31 -25.68
CA GLY A 268 -1.39 -14.11 -25.43
C GLY A 268 -1.41 -14.90 -24.12
N LYS A 269 -0.40 -14.74 -23.25
CA LYS A 269 -0.45 -15.29 -21.88
C LYS A 269 -1.23 -14.33 -20.98
N ASP A 270 -2.05 -14.90 -20.09
CA ASP A 270 -2.74 -14.14 -19.04
C ASP A 270 -1.84 -13.97 -17.81
N ASN A 271 -0.98 -14.95 -17.54
CA ASN A 271 -0.11 -15.01 -16.37
C ASN A 271 1.34 -15.24 -16.78
N LEU A 272 2.25 -14.52 -16.14
CA LEU A 272 3.69 -14.65 -16.31
C LEU A 272 4.34 -14.82 -14.94
N THR A 273 5.15 -15.86 -14.78
CA THR A 273 5.97 -16.09 -13.59
C THR A 273 7.43 -16.05 -14.00
N ILE A 274 8.22 -15.17 -13.39
CA ILE A 274 9.67 -15.10 -13.55
C ILE A 274 10.29 -15.52 -12.22
N ASP A 275 11.07 -16.59 -12.24
CA ASP A 275 11.82 -17.11 -11.09
C ASP A 275 13.28 -17.25 -11.50
N THR A 276 14.15 -16.38 -11.00
CA THR A 276 15.57 -16.39 -11.40
C THR A 276 16.34 -17.58 -10.81
N LEU A 277 15.78 -18.25 -9.80
CA LEU A 277 16.30 -19.47 -9.17
C LEU A 277 17.74 -19.34 -8.62
N GLY A 278 17.89 -19.50 -7.31
CA GLY A 278 19.23 -19.55 -6.70
C GLY A 278 19.91 -18.20 -6.76
N GLY A 279 21.20 -18.15 -7.12
CA GLY A 279 21.92 -16.88 -7.25
C GLY A 279 22.19 -16.15 -5.92
N THR A 280 22.94 -15.06 -6.02
CA THR A 280 23.07 -14.05 -4.94
C THR A 280 22.88 -12.63 -5.46
N ASN A 281 22.75 -12.45 -6.78
CA ASN A 281 22.68 -11.16 -7.43
C ASN A 281 21.87 -11.26 -8.75
N ASP A 282 20.68 -11.81 -8.68
CA ASP A 282 19.74 -11.86 -9.79
C ASP A 282 19.08 -10.51 -10.02
N LEU A 283 18.82 -10.21 -11.29
CA LEU A 283 18.19 -8.98 -11.75
C LEU A 283 17.05 -9.27 -12.71
N ILE A 284 15.87 -8.71 -12.42
CA ILE A 284 14.79 -8.55 -13.38
C ILE A 284 14.69 -7.07 -13.73
N ASP A 285 14.90 -6.70 -14.99
CA ASP A 285 14.73 -5.32 -15.46
C ASP A 285 13.55 -5.19 -16.43
N ILE A 286 12.66 -4.24 -16.14
CA ILE A 286 11.48 -3.94 -16.95
C ILE A 286 11.81 -2.79 -17.90
N LEU A 287 11.92 -3.13 -19.19
CA LEU A 287 12.37 -2.24 -20.27
C LEU A 287 11.23 -1.72 -21.17
N GLY A 288 10.01 -2.23 -21.00
CA GLY A 288 8.82 -1.83 -21.75
C GLY A 288 7.52 -2.23 -21.04
N ASP A 289 6.42 -1.58 -21.42
CA ASP A 289 5.09 -1.80 -20.81
C ASP A 289 4.68 -3.28 -20.81
N ILE A 290 4.27 -3.78 -19.65
CA ILE A 290 3.74 -5.14 -19.48
C ILE A 290 2.22 -5.04 -19.42
N ASN A 291 1.53 -5.83 -20.24
CA ASN A 291 0.07 -5.88 -20.27
C ASN A 291 -0.40 -7.33 -20.14
N LEU A 292 -0.88 -7.69 -18.96
CA LEU A 292 -1.39 -9.01 -18.61
C LEU A 292 -2.82 -8.89 -18.07
N THR A 293 -3.67 -9.88 -18.32
CA THR A 293 -5.05 -9.91 -17.79
C THR A 293 -5.11 -10.55 -16.40
N GLY A 294 -4.12 -11.38 -16.05
CA GLY A 294 -4.01 -12.10 -14.79
C GLY A 294 -2.85 -11.61 -13.94
N THR A 295 -1.97 -12.52 -13.57
CA THR A 295 -0.91 -12.29 -12.58
C THR A 295 0.47 -12.15 -13.22
N LEU A 296 1.22 -11.12 -12.84
CA LEU A 296 2.67 -11.06 -12.97
C LEU A 296 3.31 -11.45 -11.63
N SER A 297 4.15 -12.49 -11.62
CA SER A 297 4.90 -12.91 -10.43
C SER A 297 6.39 -12.80 -10.70
N LEU A 298 7.11 -12.07 -9.86
CA LEU A 298 8.55 -11.82 -9.98
C LEU A 298 9.28 -12.30 -8.73
N SER A 299 10.33 -13.11 -8.94
CA SER A 299 11.23 -13.59 -7.90
C SER A 299 12.68 -13.43 -8.36
N SER A 300 13.41 -12.53 -7.69
CA SER A 300 14.84 -12.21 -7.89
C SER A 300 15.37 -11.39 -6.72
N GLU A 301 16.69 -11.26 -6.54
CA GLU A 301 17.21 -10.31 -5.55
C GLU A 301 16.82 -8.86 -5.88
N THR A 302 16.91 -8.46 -7.15
CA THR A 302 16.61 -7.09 -7.58
C THR A 302 15.59 -7.05 -8.70
N VAL A 303 14.60 -6.17 -8.58
CA VAL A 303 13.65 -5.81 -9.64
C VAL A 303 13.79 -4.32 -9.96
N THR A 304 14.01 -3.97 -11.23
CA THR A 304 14.13 -2.57 -11.68
C THR A 304 13.12 -2.25 -12.78
N ASN A 305 12.81 -0.96 -12.90
CA ASN A 305 12.01 -0.40 -13.98
C ASN A 305 12.75 0.80 -14.58
N SER A 306 13.84 0.51 -15.30
CA SER A 306 14.80 1.52 -15.75
C SER A 306 14.25 2.48 -16.81
N THR A 307 13.08 2.17 -17.38
CA THR A 307 12.45 2.91 -18.49
C THR A 307 11.15 3.61 -18.10
N SER A 308 10.73 3.55 -16.82
CA SER A 308 9.43 4.06 -16.35
C SER A 308 8.22 3.43 -17.06
N SER A 309 8.37 2.16 -17.44
CA SER A 309 7.35 1.34 -18.09
C SER A 309 6.20 1.02 -17.16
N LEU A 310 4.98 0.91 -17.69
CA LEU A 310 3.82 0.57 -16.89
C LEU A 310 3.62 -0.95 -16.82
N ILE A 311 3.43 -1.49 -15.62
CA ILE A 311 2.92 -2.85 -15.42
C ILE A 311 1.39 -2.77 -15.26
N SER A 312 0.64 -3.17 -16.27
CA SER A 312 -0.81 -3.36 -16.19
C SER A 312 -1.13 -4.85 -16.05
N ALA A 313 -1.69 -5.22 -14.91
CA ALA A 313 -2.06 -6.60 -14.57
C ALA A 313 -3.21 -6.62 -13.54
N ASN A 314 -3.92 -7.73 -13.40
CA ASN A 314 -4.85 -7.85 -12.27
C ASN A 314 -4.09 -7.96 -10.94
N THR A 315 -2.96 -8.69 -10.93
CA THR A 315 -2.17 -8.91 -9.72
C THR A 315 -0.69 -8.81 -10.02
N LEU A 316 0.04 -8.06 -9.18
CA LEU A 316 1.50 -8.10 -9.11
C LEU A 316 1.93 -8.83 -7.83
N VAL A 317 2.77 -9.85 -7.99
CA VAL A 317 3.41 -10.57 -6.89
C VAL A 317 4.91 -10.31 -6.93
N LEU A 318 5.46 -9.74 -5.87
CA LEU A 318 6.90 -9.74 -5.61
C LEU A 318 7.18 -10.77 -4.51
N ASN A 319 7.95 -11.80 -4.84
CA ASN A 319 8.18 -12.92 -3.95
C ASN A 319 9.67 -13.17 -3.75
N SER A 320 10.12 -13.14 -2.49
CA SER A 320 11.53 -13.25 -2.10
C SER A 320 12.42 -12.17 -2.73
N VAL A 321 11.86 -11.00 -3.03
CA VAL A 321 12.63 -9.89 -3.59
C VAL A 321 13.40 -9.17 -2.48
N ILE A 322 14.68 -8.85 -2.71
CA ILE A 322 15.44 -8.01 -1.79
C ILE A 322 15.10 -6.55 -2.08
N ASN A 323 15.36 -6.04 -3.28
CA ASN A 323 15.05 -4.65 -3.63
C ASN A 323 14.17 -4.56 -4.86
N ALA A 324 13.14 -3.69 -4.83
CA ALA A 324 12.30 -3.41 -6.00
C ALA A 324 12.14 -1.90 -6.21
N GLY A 325 12.67 -1.40 -7.32
CA GLY A 325 12.68 0.03 -7.60
C GLY A 325 13.57 0.84 -6.65
N ILE A 326 13.69 2.14 -6.93
CA ILE A 326 14.31 3.13 -6.04
C ILE A 326 13.53 4.44 -6.15
N LEU A 327 13.68 5.34 -5.18
CA LEU A 327 13.07 6.67 -5.26
C LEU A 327 13.49 7.41 -6.55
N GLY A 328 12.51 7.83 -7.36
CA GLY A 328 12.70 8.49 -8.65
C GLY A 328 12.72 7.55 -9.86
N THR A 329 12.87 6.25 -9.65
CA THR A 329 12.64 5.20 -10.65
C THR A 329 11.91 4.03 -9.98
N GLN A 330 10.71 4.32 -9.48
CA GLN A 330 9.83 3.34 -8.83
C GLN A 330 9.33 2.29 -9.84
N ILE A 331 8.89 1.15 -9.33
CA ILE A 331 8.12 0.20 -10.14
C ILE A 331 6.75 0.82 -10.40
N ARG A 332 6.47 1.18 -11.65
CA ARG A 332 5.18 1.80 -12.03
C ARG A 332 4.15 0.73 -12.35
N THR A 333 3.00 0.80 -11.72
CA THR A 333 1.94 -0.20 -11.78
C THR A 333 0.58 0.42 -12.08
N ASP A 334 -0.29 -0.35 -12.72
CA ASP A 334 -1.74 -0.18 -12.76
C ASP A 334 -2.34 -1.55 -12.46
N VAL A 335 -2.37 -1.90 -11.18
CA VAL A 335 -2.78 -3.24 -10.70
C VAL A 335 -3.86 -3.17 -9.65
N ALA A 336 -4.83 -4.09 -9.76
CA ALA A 336 -5.89 -4.17 -8.76
C ALA A 336 -5.39 -4.73 -7.41
N ASN A 337 -4.45 -5.67 -7.44
CA ASN A 337 -3.94 -6.35 -6.25
C ASN A 337 -2.42 -6.42 -6.22
N LEU A 338 -1.83 -6.07 -5.09
CA LEU A 338 -0.40 -6.15 -4.81
C LEU A 338 -0.15 -7.20 -3.72
N ARG A 339 0.82 -8.09 -3.95
CA ARG A 339 1.26 -9.10 -2.99
C ARG A 339 2.77 -9.05 -2.82
N LEU A 340 3.23 -8.88 -1.60
CA LEU A 340 4.64 -8.76 -1.23
C LEU A 340 4.96 -9.88 -0.24
N THR A 341 5.67 -10.92 -0.67
CA THR A 341 5.98 -12.08 0.16
C THR A 341 7.47 -12.23 0.39
N ALA A 342 7.89 -12.33 1.66
CA ALA A 342 9.27 -12.54 2.07
C ALA A 342 10.24 -11.46 1.53
N ILE A 343 9.83 -10.19 1.56
CA ILE A 343 10.64 -9.07 1.10
C ILE A 343 11.62 -8.64 2.18
N THR A 344 12.92 -8.59 1.87
CA THR A 344 13.95 -8.33 2.87
C THR A 344 14.60 -6.95 2.82
N GLY A 345 14.64 -6.32 1.65
CA GLY A 345 15.14 -4.95 1.46
C GLY A 345 14.02 -3.98 1.05
N ASP A 346 14.38 -2.94 0.31
CA ASP A 346 13.50 -1.78 0.07
C ASP A 346 12.66 -1.94 -1.19
N VAL A 347 11.40 -1.50 -1.12
CA VAL A 347 10.44 -1.57 -2.23
C VAL A 347 9.80 -0.21 -2.44
N PHE A 348 9.84 0.29 -3.68
CA PHE A 348 9.25 1.55 -4.10
C PHE A 348 8.32 1.33 -5.29
N ILE A 349 7.03 1.59 -5.09
CA ILE A 349 5.97 1.40 -6.10
C ILE A 349 5.22 2.71 -6.32
N GLU A 350 4.98 3.04 -7.59
CA GLU A 350 4.05 4.10 -8.01
C GLU A 350 2.87 3.46 -8.74
N GLU A 351 1.70 3.55 -8.15
CA GLU A 351 0.46 2.98 -8.64
C GLU A 351 -0.41 4.06 -9.29
N ALA A 352 -0.95 3.77 -10.47
CA ALA A 352 -1.74 4.71 -11.25
C ALA A 352 -3.11 4.99 -10.63
N SER A 353 -3.75 3.96 -10.07
CA SER A 353 -5.16 4.02 -9.65
C SER A 353 -5.40 3.48 -8.23
N ASP A 354 -6.54 2.81 -8.01
CA ASP A 354 -6.85 2.14 -6.74
C ASP A 354 -6.02 0.85 -6.63
N VAL A 355 -5.50 0.54 -5.44
CA VAL A 355 -4.80 -0.72 -5.19
C VAL A 355 -5.19 -1.35 -3.87
N ASP A 356 -5.37 -2.66 -3.92
CA ASP A 356 -5.54 -3.52 -2.75
C ASP A 356 -4.23 -4.25 -2.44
N ILE A 357 -3.70 -4.07 -1.24
CA ILE A 357 -2.57 -4.85 -0.73
C ILE A 357 -3.15 -6.15 -0.16
N GLY A 358 -3.15 -7.20 -0.97
CA GLY A 358 -3.73 -8.49 -0.59
C GLY A 358 -2.87 -9.30 0.38
N GLU A 359 -1.56 -9.03 0.40
CA GLU A 359 -0.62 -9.64 1.33
C GLU A 359 0.66 -8.79 1.41
N MET A 360 1.18 -8.57 2.62
CA MET A 360 2.48 -7.94 2.82
C MET A 360 3.26 -8.63 3.93
N ASN A 361 4.50 -9.02 3.62
CA ASN A 361 5.50 -9.47 4.59
C ASN A 361 6.86 -8.88 4.19
N THR A 362 7.21 -7.77 4.84
CA THR A 362 8.40 -6.96 4.51
C THR A 362 9.26 -6.70 5.75
N SER A 363 10.57 -6.54 5.58
CA SER A 363 11.47 -6.07 6.65
C SER A 363 12.27 -4.81 6.33
N GLY A 364 12.41 -4.46 5.06
CA GLY A 364 12.97 -3.18 4.61
C GLY A 364 11.92 -2.07 4.49
N LEU A 365 12.30 -0.93 3.95
CA LEU A 365 11.38 0.18 3.71
C LEU A 365 10.40 -0.19 2.59
N PHE A 366 9.11 0.00 2.83
CA PHE A 366 8.07 -0.11 1.83
C PHE A 366 7.45 1.26 1.56
N GLU A 367 7.53 1.71 0.31
CA GLU A 367 6.89 2.93 -0.18
C GLU A 367 5.93 2.60 -1.31
N LEU A 368 4.69 3.07 -1.17
CA LEU A 368 3.65 2.99 -2.19
C LEU A 368 2.98 4.35 -2.35
N ARG A 369 2.95 4.86 -3.59
CA ARG A 369 2.20 6.06 -3.97
C ARG A 369 1.11 5.73 -4.97
N ALA A 370 -0.15 5.89 -4.59
CA ALA A 370 -1.31 5.85 -5.49
C ALA A 370 -1.63 7.27 -5.99
N LEU A 371 -1.61 7.47 -7.31
CA LEU A 371 -1.75 8.80 -7.93
C LEU A 371 -3.20 9.31 -7.95
N THR A 372 -4.18 8.42 -8.16
CA THR A 372 -5.60 8.83 -8.32
C THR A 372 -6.59 8.07 -7.47
N GLY A 373 -6.18 6.95 -6.84
CA GLY A 373 -7.06 6.05 -6.09
C GLY A 373 -6.69 5.87 -4.62
N ASN A 374 -7.42 4.98 -3.97
CA ASN A 374 -7.25 4.56 -2.59
C ASN A 374 -6.19 3.46 -2.49
N ILE A 375 -5.57 3.37 -1.32
CA ILE A 375 -4.78 2.22 -0.89
C ILE A 375 -5.63 1.46 0.13
N THR A 376 -5.91 0.19 -0.16
CA THR A 376 -6.74 -0.69 0.68
C THR A 376 -5.99 -1.96 1.07
N ASP A 377 -6.45 -2.69 2.08
CA ASP A 377 -5.99 -4.04 2.37
C ASP A 377 -7.15 -5.06 2.33
N SER A 378 -6.84 -6.29 1.91
CA SER A 378 -7.78 -7.43 1.95
C SER A 378 -7.23 -8.61 2.74
N GLY A 379 -5.98 -8.53 3.20
CA GLY A 379 -5.32 -9.47 4.08
C GLY A 379 -4.48 -8.76 5.13
N ASP A 380 -4.15 -9.46 6.21
CA ASP A 380 -3.30 -8.92 7.28
C ASP A 380 -1.90 -8.56 6.72
N LEU A 381 -1.47 -7.32 6.96
CA LEU A 381 -0.18 -6.80 6.55
C LEU A 381 0.84 -6.92 7.68
N VAL A 382 2.05 -7.39 7.38
CA VAL A 382 3.14 -7.55 8.35
C VAL A 382 4.37 -6.83 7.84
N SER A 383 4.89 -5.89 8.63
CA SER A 383 6.15 -5.21 8.33
C SER A 383 6.92 -4.88 9.59
N THR A 384 8.22 -5.19 9.60
CA THR A 384 9.15 -4.69 10.63
C THR A 384 9.90 -3.42 10.20
N GLY A 385 9.81 -3.07 8.91
CA GLY A 385 10.45 -1.89 8.34
C GLY A 385 9.54 -0.67 8.30
N ILE A 386 10.07 0.45 7.80
CA ILE A 386 9.31 1.69 7.60
C ILE A 386 8.23 1.46 6.52
N VAL A 387 7.03 1.97 6.75
CA VAL A 387 5.93 1.93 5.78
C VAL A 387 5.47 3.34 5.46
N ASN A 388 5.64 3.75 4.20
CA ASN A 388 5.23 5.05 3.69
C ASN A 388 4.13 4.86 2.63
N LEU A 389 2.92 5.32 2.91
CA LEU A 389 1.82 5.25 1.96
C LEU A 389 1.33 6.65 1.59
N PHE A 390 1.22 6.89 0.29
CA PHE A 390 0.75 8.16 -0.27
C PHE A 390 -0.46 7.90 -1.16
N ALA A 391 -1.61 8.49 -0.85
CA ALA A 391 -2.81 8.44 -1.66
C ALA A 391 -3.17 9.87 -2.09
N ASP A 392 -2.60 10.33 -3.21
CA ASP A 392 -2.59 11.75 -3.61
C ASP A 392 -4.02 12.32 -3.78
N ASN A 393 -4.97 11.48 -4.22
CA ASN A 393 -6.38 11.84 -4.41
C ASN A 393 -7.37 10.83 -3.78
N GLY A 394 -6.91 10.03 -2.81
CA GLY A 394 -7.68 8.92 -2.24
C GLY A 394 -7.52 8.77 -0.74
N ASN A 395 -8.11 7.69 -0.21
CA ASN A 395 -7.99 7.30 1.19
C ASN A 395 -6.93 6.22 1.36
N ILE A 396 -6.41 6.08 2.58
CA ILE A 396 -5.64 4.92 3.01
C ILE A 396 -6.50 4.15 4.01
N ILE A 397 -6.89 2.92 3.69
CA ILE A 397 -7.81 2.11 4.47
C ILE A 397 -7.14 0.76 4.72
N LEU A 398 -6.52 0.63 5.89
CA LEU A 398 -5.85 -0.58 6.35
C LEU A 398 -6.62 -1.17 7.53
N ASP A 399 -7.77 -1.78 7.27
CA ASP A 399 -8.77 -2.15 8.28
C ASP A 399 -8.73 -3.63 8.71
N ASN A 400 -7.77 -4.40 8.18
CA ASN A 400 -7.46 -5.76 8.61
C ASN A 400 -6.54 -5.77 9.86
N ASN A 401 -6.25 -6.96 10.40
CA ASN A 401 -5.51 -7.08 11.66
C ASN A 401 -3.98 -6.98 11.43
N ASN A 402 -3.54 -5.78 11.10
CA ASN A 402 -2.16 -5.52 10.68
C ASN A 402 -1.15 -5.58 11.83
N GLN A 403 0.12 -5.83 11.48
CA GLN A 403 1.28 -5.86 12.37
C GLN A 403 2.43 -5.06 11.74
N LEU A 404 2.20 -3.77 11.54
CA LEU A 404 3.17 -2.81 11.02
C LEU A 404 3.91 -2.18 12.22
N SER A 405 5.08 -2.70 12.55
CA SER A 405 5.82 -2.32 13.77
C SER A 405 6.93 -1.30 13.54
N GLY A 406 7.29 -1.01 12.28
CA GLY A 406 8.19 0.11 11.96
C GLY A 406 7.48 1.46 11.96
N GLU A 407 8.21 2.53 11.67
CA GLU A 407 7.63 3.87 11.56
C GLU A 407 6.63 3.94 10.39
N LEU A 408 5.47 4.55 10.63
CA LEU A 408 4.40 4.70 9.65
C LEU A 408 4.26 6.16 9.22
N SER A 409 4.32 6.40 7.92
CA SER A 409 3.98 7.71 7.34
C SER A 409 2.81 7.56 6.37
N PHE A 410 1.84 8.46 6.47
CA PHE A 410 0.64 8.49 5.65
C PHE A 410 0.39 9.89 5.08
N ASP A 411 0.23 9.99 3.76
CA ASP A 411 -0.15 11.23 3.09
C ASP A 411 -1.42 10.99 2.27
N ALA A 412 -2.55 11.47 2.78
CA ALA A 412 -3.84 11.47 2.14
C ALA A 412 -4.48 12.84 2.33
N GLN A 413 -3.82 13.90 1.86
CA GLN A 413 -4.19 15.31 2.07
C GLN A 413 -5.68 15.62 1.80
N VAL A 414 -6.27 15.00 0.78
CA VAL A 414 -7.69 15.17 0.41
C VAL A 414 -8.56 13.96 0.76
N GLY A 415 -8.03 13.01 1.54
CA GLY A 415 -8.70 11.79 1.96
C GLY A 415 -8.57 11.54 3.46
N ASN A 416 -8.96 10.33 3.86
CA ASN A 416 -8.92 9.85 5.23
C ASN A 416 -7.90 8.71 5.37
N VAL A 417 -7.38 8.54 6.58
CA VAL A 417 -6.56 7.38 6.97
C VAL A 417 -7.34 6.57 8.01
N THR A 418 -7.56 5.29 7.73
CA THR A 418 -8.08 4.31 8.69
C THR A 418 -7.07 3.20 8.86
N LEU A 419 -6.72 2.88 10.11
CA LEU A 419 -5.72 1.87 10.43
C LEU A 419 -6.19 1.00 11.61
N VAL A 420 -6.28 -0.30 11.39
CA VAL A 420 -6.32 -1.32 12.44
C VAL A 420 -4.94 -1.98 12.49
N ASN A 421 -4.29 -1.97 13.65
CA ASN A 421 -2.90 -2.42 13.76
C ASN A 421 -2.54 -2.99 15.15
N GLY A 422 -1.34 -3.55 15.24
CA GLY A 422 -0.62 -3.79 16.48
C GLY A 422 -0.18 -2.51 17.20
N SER A 423 0.97 -2.57 17.87
CA SER A 423 1.66 -1.34 18.29
C SER A 423 1.96 -0.46 17.09
N THR A 424 1.70 0.84 17.22
CA THR A 424 1.76 1.81 16.13
C THR A 424 2.74 2.92 16.49
N GLN A 425 3.67 3.22 15.57
CA GLN A 425 4.58 4.35 15.70
C GLN A 425 4.42 5.26 14.48
N LEU A 426 3.83 6.43 14.69
CA LEU A 426 3.58 7.43 13.66
C LEU A 426 4.82 8.29 13.43
N ASN A 427 5.05 8.65 12.17
CA ASN A 427 6.02 9.65 11.77
C ASN A 427 5.31 10.83 11.09
N THR A 428 5.27 10.88 9.76
CA THR A 428 4.61 11.99 9.06
C THR A 428 3.20 11.58 8.67
N VAL A 429 2.18 12.29 9.15
CA VAL A 429 0.78 12.01 8.82
C VAL A 429 0.09 13.30 8.37
N THR A 430 -0.42 13.32 7.14
CA THR A 430 -1.24 14.43 6.62
C THR A 430 -2.53 13.87 6.05
N THR A 431 -3.66 14.19 6.66
CA THR A 431 -4.98 13.68 6.23
C THR A 431 -6.10 14.56 6.77
N GLN A 432 -7.31 14.48 6.20
CA GLN A 432 -8.49 15.10 6.82
C GLN A 432 -8.83 14.40 8.14
N ASN A 433 -9.11 13.10 8.08
CA ASN A 433 -9.47 12.32 9.27
C ASN A 433 -8.50 11.16 9.47
N LEU A 434 -7.92 11.07 10.68
CA LEU A 434 -7.08 9.97 11.11
C LEU A 434 -7.84 9.08 12.10
N ASN A 435 -8.10 7.83 11.74
CA ASN A 435 -8.77 6.86 12.58
C ASN A 435 -7.83 5.67 12.84
N ILE A 436 -7.41 5.47 14.09
CA ILE A 436 -6.52 4.35 14.45
C ILE A 436 -7.16 3.51 15.57
N ALA A 437 -7.29 2.22 15.32
CA ALA A 437 -7.61 1.21 16.32
C ALA A 437 -6.43 0.24 16.49
N ALA A 438 -5.65 0.45 17.55
CA ALA A 438 -4.50 -0.38 17.88
C ALA A 438 -4.84 -1.37 19.01
N ASN A 439 -4.28 -2.57 18.92
CA ASN A 439 -4.24 -3.51 20.05
C ASN A 439 -2.96 -3.35 20.91
N GLY A 440 -2.09 -2.41 20.54
CA GLY A 440 -0.85 -2.03 21.23
C GLY A 440 -0.81 -0.53 21.53
N ASP A 441 0.36 -0.04 21.97
CA ASP A 441 0.57 1.40 22.19
C ASP A 441 0.48 2.16 20.86
N ILE A 442 -0.04 3.40 20.89
CA ILE A 442 0.05 4.35 19.78
C ILE A 442 1.05 5.43 20.19
N THR A 443 2.12 5.57 19.42
CA THR A 443 3.20 6.51 19.69
C THR A 443 3.50 7.35 18.45
N ASP A 444 4.11 8.51 18.62
CA ASP A 444 4.79 9.23 17.55
C ASP A 444 6.31 9.25 17.77
N VAL A 445 7.07 9.51 16.70
CA VAL A 445 8.51 9.80 16.82
C VAL A 445 8.71 11.26 17.19
N ALA A 446 9.84 11.60 17.82
CA ALA A 446 10.11 12.96 18.27
C ALA A 446 10.14 14.03 17.15
N THR A 447 10.31 13.62 15.90
CA THR A 447 10.29 14.49 14.71
C THR A 447 8.98 14.38 13.92
N ALA A 448 7.96 13.70 14.46
CA ALA A 448 6.71 13.46 13.77
C ALA A 448 6.01 14.79 13.43
N VAL A 449 5.42 14.84 12.24
CA VAL A 449 4.58 15.96 11.82
C VAL A 449 3.23 15.38 11.46
N ILE A 450 2.29 15.48 12.41
CA ILE A 450 0.92 15.02 12.24
C ILE A 450 0.04 16.26 12.04
N THR A 451 -0.69 16.33 10.93
CA THR A 451 -1.64 17.40 10.62
C THR A 451 -2.97 16.78 10.22
N THR A 452 -4.01 17.03 11.01
CA THR A 452 -5.34 16.44 10.84
C THR A 452 -6.46 17.42 11.16
N ASP A 453 -7.61 17.27 10.49
CA ASP A 453 -8.85 17.96 10.87
C ASP A 453 -9.55 17.24 12.03
N SER A 454 -9.58 15.91 12.01
CA SER A 454 -10.06 15.09 13.12
C SER A 454 -9.17 13.87 13.33
N THR A 455 -8.91 13.55 14.60
CA THR A 455 -8.14 12.37 15.00
C THR A 455 -8.96 11.54 16.00
N THR A 456 -9.26 10.29 15.65
CA THR A 456 -9.92 9.32 16.52
C THR A 456 -9.00 8.14 16.80
N LEU A 457 -8.70 7.88 18.08
CA LEU A 457 -7.76 6.85 18.50
C LEU A 457 -8.36 5.90 19.54
N SER A 458 -7.98 4.63 19.43
CA SER A 458 -8.22 3.58 20.42
C SER A 458 -6.96 2.73 20.56
N ALA A 459 -6.45 2.58 21.77
CA ALA A 459 -5.30 1.72 22.07
C ALA A 459 -5.70 0.45 22.84
N SER A 460 -7.00 0.13 22.92
CA SER A 460 -7.51 -1.08 23.58
C SER A 460 -6.98 -1.28 25.01
N GLY A 461 -6.93 -0.20 25.79
CA GLY A 461 -6.38 -0.18 27.15
C GLY A 461 -4.85 -0.03 27.25
N GLN A 462 -4.15 0.19 26.13
CA GLN A 462 -2.71 0.50 26.09
C GLN A 462 -2.49 2.02 26.06
N ASN A 463 -1.24 2.49 25.96
CA ASN A 463 -0.93 3.92 26.06
C ASN A 463 -1.03 4.63 24.70
N ILE A 464 -1.39 5.91 24.75
CA ILE A 464 -1.28 6.83 23.62
C ILE A 464 -0.29 7.93 24.01
N VAL A 465 0.79 8.07 23.25
CA VAL A 465 1.84 9.08 23.46
C VAL A 465 2.06 9.82 22.14
N LEU A 466 1.50 11.01 22.05
CA LEU A 466 1.63 11.93 20.91
C LEU A 466 2.36 13.18 21.39
N ASP A 467 3.67 13.05 21.63
CA ASP A 467 4.48 14.06 22.32
C ASP A 467 5.41 14.84 21.38
N SER A 468 5.23 14.72 20.07
CA SER A 468 5.90 15.58 19.11
C SER A 468 5.48 17.05 19.28
N ALA A 469 6.49 17.92 19.41
CA ALA A 469 6.29 19.36 19.55
C ALA A 469 5.85 20.07 18.25
N THR A 470 5.78 19.35 17.12
CA THR A 470 5.46 19.91 15.79
C THR A 470 4.10 19.47 15.25
N SER A 471 3.41 18.55 15.92
CA SER A 471 2.11 18.05 15.46
C SER A 471 0.99 19.06 15.74
N VAL A 472 0.04 19.15 14.82
CA VAL A 472 -1.08 20.09 14.82
C VAL A 472 -2.38 19.28 14.74
N TYR A 473 -3.21 19.40 15.77
CA TYR A 473 -4.50 18.72 15.83
C TYR A 473 -5.62 19.76 15.95
N ASN A 474 -6.64 19.63 15.09
CA ASN A 474 -7.83 20.47 15.18
C ASN A 474 -8.86 19.88 16.17
N ASP A 475 -9.12 18.57 16.07
CA ASP A 475 -10.05 17.82 16.94
C ASP A 475 -9.49 16.44 17.31
N ILE A 476 -9.59 16.08 18.58
CA ILE A 476 -9.19 14.76 19.10
C ILE A 476 -10.33 14.06 19.83
N THR A 477 -10.48 12.77 19.50
CA THR A 477 -11.30 11.78 20.18
C THR A 477 -10.44 10.58 20.60
N ILE A 478 -10.32 10.33 21.89
CA ILE A 478 -9.71 9.11 22.45
C ILE A 478 -10.83 8.25 23.04
N THR A 479 -11.05 7.08 22.47
CA THR A 479 -12.15 6.19 22.86
C THR A 479 -11.79 5.21 23.95
N ASP A 480 -10.54 4.74 23.99
CA ASP A 480 -10.03 3.84 25.03
C ASP A 480 -8.49 3.85 25.06
N ALA A 481 -7.91 4.07 26.25
CA ALA A 481 -6.47 3.94 26.52
C ALA A 481 -6.18 3.81 28.02
N ALA A 482 -5.02 3.28 28.41
CA ALA A 482 -4.54 3.33 29.78
C ALA A 482 -4.12 4.74 30.21
N ASN A 483 -3.32 5.39 29.38
CA ASN A 483 -2.81 6.75 29.58
C ASN A 483 -2.80 7.50 28.25
N LEU A 484 -2.95 8.82 28.33
CA LEU A 484 -2.77 9.75 27.21
C LEU A 484 -1.68 10.76 27.57
N THR A 485 -0.71 10.93 26.69
CA THR A 485 0.17 12.10 26.63
C THR A 485 -0.01 12.74 25.27
N LEU A 486 -0.34 14.03 25.23
CA LEU A 486 -0.64 14.75 24.00
C LEU A 486 -0.01 16.15 24.04
N ILE A 487 0.74 16.48 23.00
CA ILE A 487 1.23 17.83 22.72
C ILE A 487 0.64 18.28 21.38
N ASP A 488 -0.12 19.36 21.43
CA ASP A 488 -0.68 20.04 20.28
C ASP A 488 0.00 21.41 20.09
N SER A 489 0.55 21.62 18.90
CA SER A 489 1.19 22.88 18.52
C SER A 489 0.25 23.89 17.87
N ASN A 490 -1.05 23.55 17.71
CA ASN A 490 -2.03 24.40 17.05
C ASN A 490 -2.31 25.69 17.84
N VAL A 491 -1.86 26.81 17.28
CA VAL A 491 -2.13 28.14 17.86
C VAL A 491 -3.60 28.56 17.74
N GLY A 492 -4.36 27.91 16.84
CA GLY A 492 -5.81 28.11 16.72
C GLY A 492 -6.60 27.46 17.88
N GLY A 493 -5.95 26.61 18.66
CA GLY A 493 -6.55 25.82 19.74
C GLY A 493 -6.92 24.40 19.30
N LEU A 494 -7.14 23.56 20.30
CA LEU A 494 -7.50 22.15 20.15
C LEU A 494 -8.93 21.93 20.66
N ILE A 495 -9.70 21.16 19.91
CA ILE A 495 -10.98 20.63 20.34
C ILE A 495 -10.76 19.23 20.90
N ILE A 496 -11.25 18.99 22.12
CA ILE A 496 -11.35 17.67 22.72
C ILE A 496 -12.81 17.24 22.63
N SER A 497 -13.14 16.43 21.63
CA SER A 497 -14.48 15.87 21.48
C SER A 497 -14.77 14.79 22.53
N ASN A 498 -13.79 13.95 22.86
CA ASN A 498 -13.88 12.99 23.96
C ASN A 498 -12.49 12.47 24.33
N VAL A 499 -12.19 12.33 25.61
CA VAL A 499 -11.04 11.56 26.09
C VAL A 499 -11.50 10.58 27.15
N ALA A 500 -11.33 9.28 26.90
CA ALA A 500 -11.60 8.23 27.86
C ALA A 500 -10.32 7.43 28.15
N VAL A 501 -9.77 7.58 29.35
CA VAL A 501 -8.55 6.88 29.79
C VAL A 501 -8.70 6.26 31.18
N ALA A 502 -8.09 5.09 31.38
CA ALA A 502 -8.19 4.36 32.64
C ALA A 502 -7.42 5.04 33.79
N ASN A 503 -6.30 5.72 33.49
CA ASN A 503 -5.44 6.34 34.49
C ASN A 503 -5.29 7.84 34.26
N ASN A 504 -4.30 8.26 33.47
CA ASN A 504 -3.91 9.66 33.36
C ASN A 504 -4.15 10.23 31.96
N ALA A 505 -4.58 11.48 31.89
CA ALA A 505 -4.60 12.29 30.67
C ALA A 505 -3.72 13.52 30.88
N ASP A 506 -2.59 13.59 30.18
CA ASP A 506 -1.67 14.72 30.15
C ASP A 506 -1.77 15.42 28.79
N ILE A 507 -2.41 16.59 28.74
CA ILE A 507 -2.71 17.32 27.50
C ILE A 507 -2.08 18.70 27.56
N THR A 508 -1.28 19.02 26.54
CA THR A 508 -0.68 20.34 26.33
C THR A 508 -1.13 20.90 24.99
N SER A 509 -1.69 22.11 24.96
CA SER A 509 -1.98 22.82 23.70
C SER A 509 -1.35 24.22 23.66
N ASN A 510 -0.93 24.62 22.47
CA ASN A 510 -0.32 25.93 22.20
C ASN A 510 -1.38 27.00 21.83
N GLY A 511 -2.66 26.68 21.95
CA GLY A 511 -3.80 27.59 21.87
C GLY A 511 -4.87 27.20 22.89
N ASN A 512 -6.11 27.67 22.73
CA ASN A 512 -7.21 27.35 23.64
C ASN A 512 -7.50 25.83 23.64
N LEU A 513 -7.87 25.28 24.81
CA LEU A 513 -8.42 23.92 24.91
C LEU A 513 -9.94 24.03 25.03
N ASN A 514 -10.67 23.53 24.02
CA ASN A 514 -12.14 23.49 24.00
C ASN A 514 -12.58 22.07 24.32
N ILE A 515 -13.20 21.84 25.48
CA ILE A 515 -13.38 20.49 26.01
C ILE A 515 -14.85 20.14 26.05
N ASN A 516 -15.23 19.10 25.31
CA ASN A 516 -16.52 18.46 25.47
C ASN A 516 -16.49 17.47 26.64
N THR A 517 -15.55 16.51 26.66
CA THR A 517 -15.41 15.63 27.84
C THR A 517 -14.03 14.98 27.96
N ILE A 518 -13.55 14.86 29.20
CA ILE A 518 -12.35 14.13 29.63
C ILE A 518 -12.72 13.29 30.85
N SER A 519 -12.59 11.97 30.72
CA SER A 519 -12.74 11.00 31.79
C SER A 519 -11.40 10.30 32.02
N ALA A 520 -10.75 10.59 33.13
CA ALA A 520 -9.50 9.97 33.55
C ALA A 520 -9.66 9.32 34.93
N GLY A 521 -9.22 8.08 35.15
CA GLY A 521 -9.40 7.42 36.46
C GLY A 521 -8.63 8.10 37.60
N ASN A 522 -7.45 8.64 37.30
CA ASN A 522 -6.54 9.25 38.27
C ASN A 522 -6.42 10.75 38.04
N THR A 523 -5.61 11.18 37.07
CA THR A 523 -5.27 12.60 36.87
C THR A 523 -5.67 13.09 35.49
N ALA A 524 -6.30 14.25 35.42
CA ALA A 524 -6.41 15.05 34.20
C ALA A 524 -5.53 16.29 34.36
N SER A 525 -4.43 16.36 33.61
CA SER A 525 -3.47 17.46 33.60
C SER A 525 -3.60 18.23 32.29
N LEU A 526 -4.00 19.49 32.39
CA LEU A 526 -4.32 20.35 31.25
C LEU A 526 -3.40 21.56 31.26
N THR A 527 -2.56 21.69 30.25
CA THR A 527 -1.65 22.83 30.07
C THR A 527 -1.99 23.55 28.77
N THR A 528 -2.20 24.85 28.84
CA THR A 528 -2.51 25.67 27.66
C THR A 528 -1.85 27.05 27.74
N THR A 529 -1.44 27.59 26.60
CA THR A 529 -1.04 28.99 26.45
C THR A 529 -2.24 29.94 26.26
N GLY A 530 -3.45 29.40 26.14
CA GLY A 530 -4.72 30.10 25.99
C GLY A 530 -5.66 29.85 27.17
N ALA A 531 -6.95 29.76 26.86
CA ALA A 531 -8.03 29.51 27.82
C ALA A 531 -8.45 28.04 27.81
N ILE A 532 -9.04 27.60 28.92
CA ILE A 532 -9.85 26.37 28.98
C ILE A 532 -11.32 26.76 28.80
N LEU A 533 -11.98 26.17 27.81
CA LEU A 533 -13.34 26.52 27.42
C LEU A 533 -14.25 25.28 27.44
N ASP A 534 -15.44 25.47 27.97
CA ASP A 534 -16.53 24.50 27.88
C ASP A 534 -17.10 24.44 26.43
N ARG A 535 -17.56 23.24 26.04
CA ARG A 535 -18.20 22.92 24.76
C ARG A 535 -19.48 22.06 24.92
N ASN A 536 -19.90 21.70 26.12
CA ASN A 536 -20.99 20.77 26.35
C ASN A 536 -22.13 21.34 27.23
N ASP A 537 -22.23 22.67 27.33
CA ASP A 537 -23.21 23.37 28.15
C ASP A 537 -23.05 22.92 29.62
N THR A 538 -24.12 22.46 30.27
CA THR A 538 -24.08 22.11 31.70
C THR A 538 -23.57 20.70 32.01
N ASP A 539 -23.10 19.94 31.01
CA ASP A 539 -22.63 18.57 31.21
C ASP A 539 -21.19 18.56 31.74
N THR A 540 -20.77 17.50 32.44
CA THR A 540 -19.43 17.49 33.06
C THR A 540 -18.31 17.43 32.01
N ASN A 541 -17.47 18.46 31.94
CA ASN A 541 -16.28 18.47 31.08
C ASN A 541 -15.19 17.53 31.58
N VAL A 542 -14.93 17.50 32.89
CA VAL A 542 -13.83 16.68 33.44
C VAL A 542 -14.27 15.83 34.62
N THR A 543 -14.04 14.52 34.51
CA THR A 543 -14.15 13.55 35.61
C THR A 543 -12.78 12.94 35.89
N ALA A 544 -12.26 13.12 37.11
CA ALA A 544 -10.96 12.58 37.53
C ALA A 544 -10.83 12.51 39.06
N SER A 545 -9.81 11.81 39.57
CA SER A 545 -9.46 11.93 40.99
C SER A 545 -8.77 13.28 41.27
N LEU A 546 -7.88 13.72 40.38
CA LEU A 546 -7.15 14.98 40.45
C LEU A 546 -7.30 15.75 39.12
N LEU A 547 -7.66 17.02 39.20
CA LEU A 547 -7.59 17.97 38.09
C LEU A 547 -6.44 18.94 38.32
N GLN A 548 -5.52 18.97 37.36
CA GLN A 548 -4.43 19.93 37.28
C GLN A 548 -4.63 20.83 36.07
N ILE A 549 -4.64 22.15 36.26
CA ILE A 549 -4.75 23.12 35.16
C ILE A 549 -3.66 24.17 35.27
N SER A 550 -2.97 24.41 34.17
CA SER A 550 -2.11 25.56 33.94
C SER A 550 -2.57 26.31 32.69
N SER A 551 -3.23 27.45 32.85
CA SER A 551 -3.75 28.29 31.76
C SER A 551 -3.16 29.71 31.79
N VAL A 552 -3.40 30.46 30.71
CA VAL A 552 -2.91 31.85 30.58
C VAL A 552 -4.06 32.84 30.40
N THR A 553 -5.14 32.49 29.71
CA THR A 553 -6.22 33.45 29.39
C THR A 553 -7.57 33.08 29.98
N GLY A 554 -7.59 32.42 31.14
CA GLY A 554 -8.81 32.10 31.88
C GLY A 554 -9.33 30.68 31.69
N ILE A 555 -10.39 30.37 32.44
CA ILE A 555 -11.07 29.09 32.52
C ILE A 555 -12.57 29.40 32.62
N GLY A 556 -13.38 28.91 31.69
CA GLY A 556 -14.84 29.04 31.77
C GLY A 556 -15.42 30.46 31.62
N GLU A 557 -14.75 31.38 30.91
CA GLU A 557 -15.18 32.80 30.86
C GLU A 557 -16.54 33.04 30.13
N ALA A 558 -16.96 32.13 29.26
CA ALA A 558 -18.21 32.25 28.48
C ALA A 558 -19.32 31.33 28.99
N ASP A 559 -18.95 30.11 29.36
CA ASP A 559 -19.77 29.13 30.04
C ASP A 559 -18.91 28.54 31.14
N SER A 560 -19.52 28.26 32.30
CA SER A 560 -18.80 27.71 33.45
C SER A 560 -18.13 26.39 33.04
N PHE A 561 -17.02 26.04 33.69
CA PHE A 561 -16.35 24.77 33.40
C PHE A 561 -16.73 23.73 34.47
N GLU A 562 -17.47 22.71 34.05
CA GLU A 562 -18.04 21.68 34.92
C GLU A 562 -17.06 20.55 35.20
N THR A 563 -16.88 20.24 36.48
CA THR A 563 -15.96 19.22 36.95
C THR A 563 -16.62 18.27 37.95
N GLN A 564 -16.13 17.03 37.97
CA GLN A 564 -16.39 16.05 39.01
C GLN A 564 -15.07 15.44 39.46
N VAL A 565 -14.39 16.14 40.38
CA VAL A 565 -13.08 15.70 40.90
C VAL A 565 -12.97 15.68 42.41
N ARG A 566 -12.01 14.90 42.95
CA ARG A 566 -11.73 14.92 44.39
C ARG A 566 -10.77 16.04 44.77
N THR A 567 -9.81 16.35 43.91
CA THR A 567 -8.75 17.33 44.21
C THR A 567 -8.55 18.25 43.01
N MET A 568 -8.33 19.54 43.29
CA MET A 568 -8.02 20.56 42.27
C MET A 568 -6.71 21.27 42.58
N ASP A 569 -5.89 21.43 41.55
CA ASP A 569 -4.66 22.21 41.52
C ASP A 569 -4.66 23.06 40.24
N ILE A 570 -5.30 24.21 40.33
CA ILE A 570 -5.67 25.08 39.20
C ILE A 570 -4.93 26.41 39.33
N VAL A 571 -4.21 26.77 38.27
CA VAL A 571 -3.49 28.05 38.15
C VAL A 571 -3.78 28.68 36.79
N ASN A 572 -4.26 29.92 36.79
CA ASN A 572 -4.26 30.80 35.63
C ASN A 572 -3.19 31.88 35.83
N THR A 573 -2.29 32.06 34.87
CA THR A 573 -1.09 32.91 35.02
C THR A 573 -1.18 34.26 34.32
N GLY A 574 -2.03 34.40 33.31
CA GLY A 574 -2.21 35.63 32.52
C GLY A 574 -3.58 36.25 32.75
N SER A 575 -4.17 36.92 31.76
CA SER A 575 -5.49 37.56 31.93
C SER A 575 -6.64 36.54 32.03
N GLY A 576 -7.88 37.03 32.16
CA GLY A 576 -9.07 36.18 32.14
C GLY A 576 -9.61 35.82 33.53
N PHE A 577 -10.83 35.32 33.52
CA PHE A 577 -11.60 34.90 34.69
C PHE A 577 -11.46 33.38 34.90
N ILE A 578 -11.65 32.92 36.13
CA ILE A 578 -11.87 31.49 36.41
C ILE A 578 -13.34 31.33 36.83
N ASP A 579 -14.11 30.57 36.05
CA ASP A 579 -15.48 30.16 36.35
C ASP A 579 -15.55 28.62 36.35
N LEU A 580 -16.00 28.04 37.46
CA LEU A 580 -15.99 26.59 37.67
C LEU A 580 -17.24 26.14 38.43
N VAL A 581 -17.79 25.01 38.01
CA VAL A 581 -18.89 24.32 38.69
C VAL A 581 -18.43 22.91 39.05
N GLN A 582 -18.44 22.58 40.34
CA GLN A 582 -17.94 21.32 40.85
C GLN A 582 -19.06 20.45 41.45
N THR A 583 -19.12 19.20 41.00
CA THR A 583 -19.99 18.17 41.57
C THR A 583 -19.23 17.26 42.52
N GLY A 584 -19.68 17.19 43.77
CA GLY A 584 -19.10 16.39 44.85
C GLY A 584 -18.07 17.16 45.68
N VAL A 585 -17.65 16.53 46.79
CA VAL A 585 -16.68 17.11 47.73
C VAL A 585 -15.33 17.29 47.06
N VAL A 586 -14.73 18.46 47.23
CA VAL A 586 -13.45 18.83 46.60
C VAL A 586 -12.42 19.31 47.63
N ASP A 587 -11.19 18.86 47.46
CA ASP A 587 -10.00 19.36 48.14
C ASP A 587 -9.27 20.36 47.21
N LEU A 588 -9.33 21.64 47.54
CA LEU A 588 -8.60 22.69 46.82
C LEU A 588 -7.16 22.73 47.33
N VAL A 589 -6.23 22.24 46.50
CA VAL A 589 -4.79 22.42 46.67
C VAL A 589 -4.39 23.79 46.13
N ALA A 590 -4.85 24.12 44.92
CA ALA A 590 -4.73 25.44 44.34
C ALA A 590 -5.97 25.77 43.50
N LEU A 591 -6.43 27.01 43.61
CA LEU A 591 -7.41 27.67 42.78
C LEU A 591 -6.98 29.14 42.70
N GLN A 592 -6.02 29.40 41.82
CA GLN A 592 -5.26 30.64 41.80
C GLN A 592 -5.41 31.33 40.46
N ASN A 593 -6.01 32.51 40.44
CA ASN A 593 -5.96 33.40 39.30
C ASN A 593 -4.86 34.43 39.55
N LEU A 594 -3.67 34.13 39.04
CA LEU A 594 -2.49 34.98 39.16
C LEU A 594 -2.47 36.09 38.10
N GLY A 595 -3.56 36.26 37.37
CA GLY A 595 -3.76 37.24 36.33
C GLY A 595 -3.88 38.69 36.74
N VAL A 596 -4.23 39.56 35.80
CA VAL A 596 -4.28 41.02 36.05
C VAL A 596 -5.42 41.39 36.99
N SER A 597 -6.62 40.81 36.80
CA SER A 597 -7.80 41.07 37.64
C SER A 597 -7.90 40.10 38.81
N GLY A 598 -7.45 38.85 38.66
CA GLY A 598 -7.50 37.83 39.73
C GLY A 598 -8.90 37.31 40.04
N ASP A 599 -9.92 37.58 39.21
CA ASP A 599 -11.31 37.22 39.49
C ASP A 599 -11.55 35.71 39.43
N ILE A 600 -12.34 35.17 40.36
CA ILE A 600 -12.71 33.75 40.47
C ILE A 600 -14.18 33.61 40.87
N ALA A 601 -14.97 32.83 40.13
CA ALA A 601 -16.20 32.20 40.59
C ALA A 601 -16.03 30.69 40.73
N PHE A 602 -16.52 30.15 41.84
CA PHE A 602 -16.48 28.71 42.10
C PHE A 602 -17.77 28.25 42.77
N GLU A 603 -18.55 27.44 42.09
CA GLU A 603 -19.74 26.80 42.64
C GLU A 603 -19.48 25.33 42.95
N SER A 604 -20.00 24.84 44.07
CA SER A 604 -20.01 23.41 44.39
C SER A 604 -21.34 22.96 44.98
N ASP A 605 -21.77 21.75 44.66
CA ASP A 605 -22.96 21.16 45.29
C ASP A 605 -22.70 20.61 46.72
N ALA A 606 -21.44 20.46 47.11
CA ALA A 606 -20.99 19.78 48.33
C ALA A 606 -19.94 20.58 49.12
N ASP A 607 -19.21 19.91 50.01
CA ASP A 607 -18.19 20.53 50.86
C ASP A 607 -16.96 20.95 50.03
N ILE A 608 -16.44 22.13 50.32
CA ILE A 608 -15.18 22.67 49.77
C ILE A 608 -14.15 22.66 50.88
N ASN A 609 -13.12 21.83 50.72
CA ASN A 609 -12.00 21.75 51.65
C ASN A 609 -10.84 22.61 51.14
N LEU A 610 -10.31 23.47 52.00
CA LEU A 610 -9.32 24.49 51.65
C LEU A 610 -7.98 24.15 52.30
N ASN A 611 -6.95 23.94 51.49
CA ASN A 611 -5.57 23.98 51.97
C ASN A 611 -5.14 25.43 52.24
N GLN A 612 -4.07 25.60 53.03
CA GLN A 612 -3.44 26.90 53.18
C GLN A 612 -2.94 27.40 51.82
N ASN A 613 -3.15 28.69 51.52
CA ASN A 613 -2.86 29.33 50.23
C ASN A 613 -3.49 28.62 49.01
N SER A 614 -4.63 27.96 49.22
CA SER A 614 -5.32 27.27 48.13
C SER A 614 -5.98 28.27 47.19
N VAL A 615 -6.66 29.31 47.70
CA VAL A 615 -7.40 30.25 46.85
C VAL A 615 -6.68 31.59 46.78
N VAL A 616 -6.33 32.03 45.56
CA VAL A 616 -5.69 33.33 45.32
C VAL A 616 -6.42 34.07 44.22
N ALA A 617 -7.15 35.10 44.61
CA ALA A 617 -8.01 35.93 43.78
C ALA A 617 -7.73 37.44 43.99
N ASN A 618 -6.48 37.80 44.26
CA ASN A 618 -6.05 39.18 44.47
C ASN A 618 -4.69 39.40 43.83
N GLN A 619 -4.69 40.05 42.69
CA GLN A 619 -3.47 40.41 42.00
C GLN A 619 -3.50 41.89 41.66
N ASN A 620 -2.39 42.57 41.92
CA ASN A 620 -2.25 44.02 41.76
C ASN A 620 -3.29 44.87 42.52
N GLY A 621 -3.88 44.32 43.59
CA GLY A 621 -4.93 45.00 44.34
C GLY A 621 -6.24 45.10 43.57
N THR A 622 -6.52 44.17 42.67
CA THR A 622 -7.80 43.92 42.01
C THR A 622 -8.18 42.44 42.20
N GLY A 623 -9.48 42.12 42.17
CA GLY A 623 -9.94 40.73 42.23
C GLY A 623 -11.17 40.47 43.11
N VAL A 624 -12.16 39.84 42.51
CA VAL A 624 -13.40 39.40 43.13
C VAL A 624 -13.39 37.88 43.22
N LEU A 625 -13.48 37.38 44.44
CA LEU A 625 -13.75 35.99 44.73
C LEU A 625 -15.25 35.83 45.02
N PHE A 626 -15.90 34.98 44.24
CA PHE A 626 -17.23 34.49 44.51
C PHE A 626 -17.15 32.98 44.69
N MET A 627 -17.63 32.49 45.83
CA MET A 627 -17.79 31.05 46.04
C MET A 627 -19.19 30.74 46.54
N ASN A 628 -19.75 29.63 46.07
CA ASN A 628 -21.09 29.17 46.43
C ASN A 628 -21.08 27.67 46.76
N THR A 629 -21.73 27.28 47.85
CA THR A 629 -22.04 25.88 48.15
C THR A 629 -23.55 25.68 48.25
N LEU A 630 -24.11 24.74 47.48
CA LEU A 630 -25.56 24.46 47.54
C LEU A 630 -25.92 23.72 48.84
N ARG A 631 -25.17 22.66 49.17
CA ARG A 631 -25.48 21.78 50.30
C ARG A 631 -24.30 21.50 51.24
N GLY A 632 -23.11 22.03 50.94
CA GLY A 632 -21.90 21.81 51.73
C GLY A 632 -21.40 23.02 52.50
N SER A 633 -20.24 22.84 53.12
CA SER A 633 -19.54 23.80 53.99
C SER A 633 -18.18 24.16 53.40
N TYR A 634 -17.62 25.29 53.85
CA TYR A 634 -16.24 25.67 53.61
C TYR A 634 -15.40 25.20 54.79
N LEU A 635 -14.47 24.27 54.58
CA LEU A 635 -13.71 23.60 55.65
C LEU A 635 -12.21 23.80 55.45
N GLY A 636 -11.50 24.33 56.45
CA GLY A 636 -10.04 24.42 56.39
C GLY A 636 -9.38 23.08 56.67
N LEU A 637 -8.30 22.77 55.95
CA LEU A 637 -7.42 21.63 56.20
C LEU A 637 -6.16 22.10 56.96
N GLY A 638 -5.57 21.20 57.76
CA GLY A 638 -4.41 21.52 58.59
C GLY A 638 -4.72 22.54 59.71
N GLU A 639 -3.68 23.22 60.20
CA GLU A 639 -3.81 24.26 61.24
C GLU A 639 -4.12 25.62 60.62
N ALA A 640 -4.86 26.48 61.33
CA ALA A 640 -5.12 27.84 60.88
C ALA A 640 -3.84 28.69 60.99
N ASP A 641 -3.39 29.27 59.88
CA ASP A 641 -2.24 30.17 59.84
C ASP A 641 -2.63 31.46 59.11
N VAL A 642 -2.54 32.60 59.81
CA VAL A 642 -2.83 33.93 59.24
C VAL A 642 -1.65 34.49 58.45
N THR A 643 -0.46 33.89 58.57
CA THR A 643 0.72 34.24 57.75
C THR A 643 0.76 33.46 56.44
N ASN A 644 -0.02 32.39 56.34
CA ASN A 644 -0.26 31.61 55.14
C ASN A 644 -1.77 31.38 54.99
N PRO A 645 -2.54 32.44 54.66
CA PRO A 645 -4.00 32.43 54.65
C PRO A 645 -4.55 31.35 53.69
N ASP A 646 -5.69 30.74 54.02
CA ASP A 646 -6.37 29.79 53.15
C ASP A 646 -6.83 30.46 51.85
N ILE A 647 -7.30 31.71 51.97
CA ILE A 647 -7.89 32.51 50.89
C ILE A 647 -7.27 33.91 50.88
N THR A 648 -6.85 34.37 49.70
CA THR A 648 -6.37 35.73 49.46
C THR A 648 -7.24 36.38 48.37
N ALA A 649 -7.91 37.50 48.66
CA ALA A 649 -8.84 38.16 47.73
C ALA A 649 -8.90 39.68 48.00
N ARG A 650 -9.34 40.51 47.04
CA ARG A 650 -9.67 41.92 47.34
C ARG A 650 -11.10 42.08 47.83
N ASN A 651 -12.05 41.48 47.12
CA ASN A 651 -13.44 41.36 47.55
C ASN A 651 -13.82 39.89 47.56
N ALA A 652 -14.40 39.40 48.64
CA ALA A 652 -14.75 37.98 48.77
C ALA A 652 -16.20 37.81 49.20
N THR A 653 -16.95 37.00 48.46
CA THR A 653 -18.34 36.65 48.75
C THR A 653 -18.49 35.13 48.84
N PHE A 654 -19.11 34.67 49.93
CA PHE A 654 -19.33 33.25 50.21
C PHE A 654 -20.81 32.98 50.51
N PHE A 655 -21.44 32.12 49.72
CA PHE A 655 -22.81 31.65 49.96
C PHE A 655 -22.83 30.16 50.30
N GLY A 656 -23.55 29.80 51.36
CA GLY A 656 -23.60 28.40 51.82
C GLY A 656 -24.69 28.19 52.85
N LEU A 657 -25.94 28.47 52.46
CA LEU A 657 -27.08 28.56 53.38
C LEU A 657 -27.38 27.25 54.11
N ALA A 658 -26.88 26.13 53.60
CA ALA A 658 -27.00 24.81 54.22
C ALA A 658 -25.81 24.43 55.11
N GLY A 659 -24.62 25.00 54.90
CA GLY A 659 -23.37 24.58 55.54
C GLY A 659 -22.71 25.66 56.40
N THR A 660 -21.48 25.39 56.83
CA THR A 660 -20.72 26.28 57.72
C THR A 660 -19.56 26.96 56.99
N PHE A 661 -19.14 28.12 57.48
CA PHE A 661 -17.88 28.74 57.11
C PHE A 661 -16.86 28.48 58.23
N GLY A 662 -15.98 27.51 58.01
CA GLY A 662 -15.05 26.98 59.02
C GLY A 662 -15.73 26.08 60.07
N THR A 663 -14.95 25.67 61.05
CA THR A 663 -15.41 24.95 62.24
C THR A 663 -14.86 25.61 63.51
N PHE A 664 -15.40 25.25 64.68
CA PHE A 664 -14.87 25.75 65.97
C PHE A 664 -13.39 25.39 66.18
N GLN A 665 -12.91 24.27 65.63
CA GLN A 665 -11.53 23.81 65.78
C GLN A 665 -10.61 24.34 64.67
N ARG A 666 -11.16 24.70 63.51
CA ARG A 666 -10.43 25.18 62.34
C ARG A 666 -11.20 26.32 61.66
N PRO A 667 -11.01 27.57 62.11
CA PRO A 667 -11.55 28.74 61.41
C PRO A 667 -10.84 28.91 60.07
N ILE A 668 -11.52 29.47 59.08
CA ILE A 668 -10.89 29.84 57.79
C ILE A 668 -10.04 31.10 57.99
N THR A 669 -8.85 31.12 57.39
CA THR A 669 -7.97 32.29 57.39
C THR A 669 -8.06 33.05 56.06
N LEU A 670 -8.22 34.37 56.12
CA LEU A 670 -8.35 35.23 54.94
C LEU A 670 -7.31 36.36 54.96
N ASP A 671 -6.75 36.68 53.79
CA ASP A 671 -6.02 37.91 53.54
C ASP A 671 -6.80 38.79 52.55
N VAL A 672 -7.39 39.84 53.12
CA VAL A 672 -8.20 40.82 52.40
C VAL A 672 -7.74 42.20 52.86
N PRO A 673 -7.38 43.11 51.92
CA PRO A 673 -6.83 44.41 52.29
C PRO A 673 -7.86 45.25 53.06
N GLN A 674 -7.38 46.27 53.78
CA GLN A 674 -8.23 47.09 54.66
C GLN A 674 -9.41 47.73 53.91
N ASP A 675 -9.20 48.16 52.67
CA ASP A 675 -10.19 48.77 51.77
C ASP A 675 -10.98 47.74 50.93
N GLY A 676 -10.79 46.45 51.20
CA GLY A 676 -11.55 45.35 50.62
C GLY A 676 -12.84 45.04 51.40
N SER A 677 -13.61 44.07 50.88
CA SER A 677 -14.88 43.67 51.48
C SER A 677 -15.02 42.15 51.58
N VAL A 678 -15.66 41.67 52.65
CA VAL A 678 -15.97 40.26 52.86
C VAL A 678 -17.42 40.06 53.25
N LEU A 679 -18.16 39.29 52.45
CA LEU A 679 -19.51 38.85 52.74
C LEU A 679 -19.54 37.33 52.94
N ILE A 680 -19.96 36.88 54.12
CA ILE A 680 -20.17 35.47 54.44
C ILE A 680 -21.64 35.26 54.80
N ALA A 681 -22.36 34.60 53.90
CA ALA A 681 -23.78 34.26 54.03
C ALA A 681 -23.95 32.73 54.06
N THR A 682 -23.61 32.13 55.20
CA THR A 682 -23.74 30.69 55.45
C THR A 682 -24.70 30.40 56.61
N ARG A 683 -25.07 29.13 56.82
CA ARG A 683 -25.91 28.72 57.98
C ARG A 683 -25.28 29.12 59.31
N ALA A 684 -23.96 28.97 59.41
CA ALA A 684 -23.16 29.38 60.55
C ALA A 684 -21.73 29.71 60.13
N SER A 685 -21.22 30.87 60.57
CA SER A 685 -19.83 31.28 60.37
C SER A 685 -19.07 31.18 61.68
N PHE A 686 -17.98 30.40 61.72
CA PHE A 686 -17.11 30.26 62.89
C PHE A 686 -15.92 31.22 62.77
N ASP A 687 -16.06 32.38 63.42
CA ASP A 687 -15.15 33.55 63.46
C ASP A 687 -13.87 33.42 62.60
N PRO A 688 -13.93 33.82 61.31
CA PRO A 688 -12.79 33.76 60.41
C PRO A 688 -11.64 34.64 60.93
N GLN A 689 -10.42 34.16 60.75
CA GLN A 689 -9.22 34.90 61.11
C GLN A 689 -8.71 35.70 59.92
N PHE A 690 -8.23 36.92 60.15
CA PHE A 690 -7.76 37.81 59.09
C PHE A 690 -6.26 38.08 59.25
N ALA A 691 -5.52 38.01 58.14
CA ALA A 691 -4.18 38.56 58.06
C ALA A 691 -4.23 40.09 58.34
N PRO A 692 -3.33 40.64 59.17
CA PRO A 692 -3.34 42.08 59.43
C PRO A 692 -2.90 42.90 58.20
N PRO A 693 -3.56 44.04 57.87
CA PRO A 693 -4.71 44.65 58.57
C PRO A 693 -6.05 43.99 58.23
N ARG A 694 -6.96 43.91 59.21
CA ARG A 694 -8.32 43.40 59.01
C ARG A 694 -9.12 44.34 58.07
N PRO A 695 -9.93 43.81 57.13
CA PRO A 695 -10.83 44.60 56.29
C PRO A 695 -11.85 45.43 57.11
N ASP A 696 -12.13 46.64 56.64
CA ASP A 696 -13.10 47.56 57.26
C ASP A 696 -14.55 47.08 57.03
N ASP A 697 -14.83 46.43 55.89
CA ASP A 697 -16.15 45.91 55.52
C ASP A 697 -16.23 44.38 55.62
N VAL A 698 -16.78 43.89 56.74
CA VAL A 698 -16.98 42.46 56.97
C VAL A 698 -18.41 42.20 57.43
N VAL A 699 -19.17 41.45 56.63
CA VAL A 699 -20.54 41.03 56.91
C VAL A 699 -20.56 39.51 57.08
N THR A 700 -20.78 39.03 58.32
CA THR A 700 -20.83 37.58 58.64
C THR A 700 -22.19 37.11 59.15
N GLN A 701 -23.16 38.02 59.28
CA GLN A 701 -24.51 37.67 59.69
C GLN A 701 -25.36 37.46 58.44
N GLY A 702 -25.97 36.27 58.33
CA GLY A 702 -26.75 35.87 57.18
C GLY A 702 -27.72 36.97 56.75
N ILE A 703 -27.71 37.30 55.46
CA ILE A 703 -28.64 38.27 54.88
C ILE A 703 -30.05 37.69 55.01
N ASP A 704 -30.95 38.43 55.66
CA ASP A 704 -32.37 38.09 55.69
C ASP A 704 -32.98 38.38 54.31
N PHE A 705 -33.08 37.35 53.47
CA PHE A 705 -33.63 37.43 52.12
C PHE A 705 -35.10 37.89 52.08
N THR A 706 -35.80 37.95 53.21
CA THR A 706 -37.15 38.55 53.26
C THR A 706 -37.12 40.06 52.94
N ALA A 707 -35.98 40.74 53.10
CA ALA A 707 -35.82 42.17 52.80
C ALA A 707 -35.64 42.48 51.30
N LEU A 708 -35.14 41.55 50.48
CA LEU A 708 -35.02 41.73 49.02
C LEU A 708 -36.37 41.70 48.29
N GLY A 709 -37.35 40.99 48.85
CA GLY A 709 -38.74 41.06 48.39
C GLY A 709 -39.32 42.48 48.46
N ALA A 710 -38.85 43.32 49.39
CA ALA A 710 -39.26 44.72 49.50
C ALA A 710 -38.64 45.63 48.42
N ILE A 711 -37.49 45.25 47.84
CA ILE A 711 -36.86 45.99 46.73
C ILE A 711 -37.58 45.66 45.41
N SER A 712 -38.10 44.44 45.23
CA SER A 712 -38.98 44.11 44.10
C SER A 712 -40.30 44.90 44.14
N ALA A 713 -40.79 45.25 45.34
CA ALA A 713 -41.97 46.08 45.51
C ALA A 713 -41.72 47.58 45.19
N ALA A 714 -40.47 48.05 45.28
CA ALA A 714 -40.10 49.43 44.93
C ALA A 714 -39.79 49.62 43.43
N ALA A 715 -39.42 48.55 42.71
CA ALA A 715 -39.20 48.58 41.26
C ALA A 715 -40.50 48.44 40.43
N GLY A 716 -41.64 48.15 41.08
CA GLY A 716 -42.95 47.98 40.44
C GLY A 716 -43.73 49.27 40.14
N GLU A 717 -43.22 50.45 40.52
CA GLU A 717 -43.90 51.75 40.30
C GLU A 717 -43.37 52.52 39.08
N GLN A 718 -43.07 51.86 37.96
CA GLN A 718 -43.08 52.57 36.66
C GLN A 718 -43.26 51.65 35.45
N LEU A 719 -44.44 51.04 35.34
CA LEU A 719 -44.93 50.48 34.07
C LEU A 719 -46.16 51.27 33.64
N VAL A 720 -45.94 52.23 32.74
CA VAL A 720 -47.00 52.80 31.91
C VAL A 720 -47.51 51.67 31.03
N ALA A 721 -48.72 51.22 31.29
CA ALA A 721 -49.42 50.24 30.46
C ALA A 721 -49.56 50.79 29.03
N VAL A 722 -48.98 50.08 28.07
CA VAL A 722 -49.36 50.17 26.66
C VAL A 722 -50.36 49.04 26.43
N GLU A 723 -51.54 49.41 25.92
CA GLU A 723 -52.69 48.54 25.71
C GLU A 723 -52.37 47.29 24.87
N SER A 724 -53.09 46.20 25.15
CA SER A 724 -52.99 44.93 24.42
C SER A 724 -53.53 45.05 22.99
N LEU A 725 -52.87 44.34 22.06
CA LEU A 725 -53.12 44.17 20.61
C LEU A 725 -54.53 43.65 20.21
N GLY A 726 -55.60 44.24 20.73
CA GLY A 726 -56.98 43.78 20.52
C GLY A 726 -57.92 44.76 19.82
N ASP A 727 -57.65 46.07 19.83
CA ASP A 727 -58.66 47.07 19.41
C ASP A 727 -58.08 48.18 18.49
N ILE A 728 -57.39 47.79 17.41
CA ILE A 728 -57.19 48.68 16.26
C ILE A 728 -57.83 48.03 15.01
N ASP A 729 -58.71 48.82 14.39
CA ASP A 729 -59.70 48.52 13.34
C ASP A 729 -59.14 47.77 12.09
N PRO A 730 -59.72 46.62 11.68
CA PRO A 730 -59.30 45.82 10.54
C PRO A 730 -60.03 46.22 9.25
N ALA A 731 -59.70 47.36 8.63
CA ALA A 731 -60.11 47.66 7.24
C ALA A 731 -59.45 48.91 6.64
N ILE A 732 -58.16 48.85 6.29
CA ILE A 732 -57.63 49.59 5.13
C ILE A 732 -56.84 48.59 4.27
N PHE A 733 -57.60 47.82 3.50
CA PHE A 733 -57.12 47.12 2.32
C PHE A 733 -57.15 48.08 1.14
N THR A 734 -56.04 48.16 0.41
CA THR A 734 -55.92 47.91 -1.05
C THR A 734 -54.44 48.12 -1.41
N ASP A 735 -53.77 47.33 -2.24
CA ASP A 735 -54.13 46.16 -3.01
C ASP A 735 -52.90 45.25 -3.14
N LEU A 736 -53.15 43.95 -3.16
CA LEU A 736 -52.17 42.92 -3.51
C LEU A 736 -51.77 43.10 -5.00
N GLN A 737 -50.48 43.18 -5.29
CA GLN A 737 -49.96 42.67 -6.56
C GLN A 737 -48.77 41.75 -6.31
N ASN A 738 -48.94 40.57 -6.90
CA ASN A 738 -48.14 39.37 -6.83
C ASN A 738 -47.09 39.42 -7.95
N TYR A 739 -45.80 39.20 -7.65
CA TYR A 739 -44.79 38.74 -8.60
C TYR A 739 -43.85 37.82 -7.79
N SER A 740 -43.95 36.50 -7.96
CA SER A 740 -43.38 35.70 -9.05
C SER A 740 -41.85 35.79 -9.07
N ALA A 741 -41.23 34.65 -8.79
CA ALA A 741 -39.85 34.37 -9.10
C ALA A 741 -39.56 34.63 -10.58
N GLU A 742 -38.50 35.39 -10.84
CA GLU A 742 -37.61 35.21 -11.99
C GLU A 742 -36.20 35.51 -11.47
N GLU A 743 -35.31 34.52 -11.62
CA GLU A 743 -33.88 34.68 -11.40
C GLU A 743 -33.36 35.79 -12.31
N THR A 744 -32.76 36.81 -11.71
CA THR A 744 -31.87 37.70 -12.46
C THR A 744 -30.61 37.88 -11.63
N SER A 745 -29.60 37.06 -11.93
CA SER A 745 -28.27 37.18 -11.37
C SER A 745 -27.69 38.54 -11.74
N ILE A 746 -27.40 39.36 -10.74
CA ILE A 746 -26.67 40.60 -10.93
C ILE A 746 -25.19 40.23 -11.10
N ARG A 747 -24.66 40.45 -12.32
CA ARG A 747 -23.26 40.14 -12.68
C ARG A 747 -22.29 41.10 -11.98
N MET A 748 -21.14 40.59 -11.52
CA MET A 748 -20.16 41.37 -10.76
C MET A 748 -19.48 42.46 -11.60
N PRO A 749 -18.94 43.53 -10.97
CA PRO A 749 -18.20 44.60 -11.63
C PRO A 749 -17.01 44.07 -12.46
N ARG A 750 -16.61 44.78 -13.52
CA ARG A 750 -15.63 44.32 -14.54
C ARG A 750 -14.26 43.97 -13.98
N ASP A 751 -13.88 44.56 -12.86
CA ASP A 751 -12.63 44.32 -12.12
C ASP A 751 -12.67 43.10 -11.19
N GLN A 752 -13.82 42.42 -11.12
CA GLN A 752 -14.06 41.23 -10.31
C GLN A 752 -14.53 40.01 -11.13
N LEU A 753 -14.39 40.06 -12.47
CA LEU A 753 -14.69 38.95 -13.38
C LEU A 753 -13.41 38.22 -13.80
N PHE A 754 -13.48 36.90 -13.93
CA PHE A 754 -12.39 36.07 -14.44
C PHE A 754 -12.19 36.28 -15.96
N GLU A 755 -10.99 35.98 -16.47
CA GLU A 755 -10.57 36.30 -17.85
C GLU A 755 -11.42 35.63 -18.94
N ASP A 756 -11.93 34.43 -18.66
CA ASP A 756 -12.82 33.65 -19.51
C ASP A 756 -14.24 34.24 -19.62
N GLU A 757 -14.69 34.98 -18.60
CA GLU A 757 -15.99 35.66 -18.60
C GLU A 757 -16.00 37.01 -19.33
N LEU A 758 -14.83 37.55 -19.68
CA LEU A 758 -14.68 38.82 -20.41
C LEU A 758 -14.88 38.67 -21.92
N ASP A 759 -14.60 37.49 -22.48
CA ASP A 759 -14.70 37.20 -23.92
C ASP A 759 -16.15 37.12 -24.43
N GLU A 760 -17.12 36.87 -23.55
CA GLU A 760 -18.56 36.91 -23.88
C GLU A 760 -19.12 38.33 -24.01
N ARG A 761 -18.38 39.37 -23.56
CA ARG A 761 -18.85 40.76 -23.57
C ARG A 761 -18.81 41.42 -24.95
N GLU A 762 -17.98 40.93 -25.88
CA GLU A 762 -17.77 41.59 -27.19
C GLU A 762 -18.66 41.07 -28.32
N ARG A 763 -19.66 40.23 -28.02
CA ARG A 763 -20.62 39.71 -29.00
C ARG A 763 -22.05 40.22 -28.84
N PHE A 764 -22.28 41.44 -28.35
CA PHE A 764 -23.56 42.14 -28.52
C PHE A 764 -23.41 43.67 -28.53
#